data_AF-A0A0Q4G976-F1
#
_entry.id   AF-A0A0Q4G976-F1
#
_cell.length_a   1.000
_cell.length_b   1.000
_cell.length_c   1.000
_cell.angle_alpha   90.00
_cell.angle_beta   90.00
_cell.angle_gamma   90.00
#
_symmetry.space_group_name_H-M   'P 1'
#
loop_
_entity.id
_entity.type
_entity.pdbx_description
1 polymer ?
#
loop_
_entity_poly.entity_id
_entity_poly.type
_entity_poly.pdbx_seq_one_letter_code
_entity_poly.pdbx_strand_id
1 'polypeptide(L)'
;MALAIVLALVALWLVRKPIAEGFIDRELARAGVPAQYDIADLALGGQRLTNVVLGDPANPDLVADWVETRTGIGLSGPYLDAVRAGHVRLRGRLVDGRVSLGAIDRLLPAPSGKPFALPALDATVDDARIRLETPYGLIGLKLAGAGRLDDGFRGSIAAVSERVTVSGCTGDRLAATMRVRIDAARPILRGPVRLARLACGTSQAAAVAANLDLTLGAALDRWQGRAVLATGPGQTPGATIGGAHGSVEFAGNAAATAGKVDLAADTVRLRDARARRVSATGSYRIGELVAFDGRIRSAGTAIVDRRLAGIAALAGSAAGTPVAPLVDAAVVAMTRAAKGFAADAVVALQIRGGRGEATLSRLALASASGARIALSGGDGITLGVPAGGVRLGTTLTTRGGGLPETRVSITQARPGAPIRGVAQMAPYVANGARLALTPVRFSATPGGATAITTQVTLDGPIGTGRDRVEGLSIPIDARWDGRARLVVNTGCVPLAVQRLAVSGLVLDPTRLSLCPIDTALLRVEGGRVTGGARIAAASLKGRLGSTPLTLAAAGATIRLADRDFAIDGVRTRIGTPERVTRLDFGTVTGRTTAQGIAGAFAGGSGQIANVPLLLGEAAGDWTLVGGALRLNGTMGVSDAAGSARFKPVAARDVTLSLIGGTITAAGTLFEPVSSTKVADVTLVHALGTGTGRADLSVPGITFAKDTLQPDALTPLTFGVIADVNGSVSGEGHIAWNAGGVTSTGIFRTAGTDLAAAFGPVTGIATEIRFTDLLNLQSAPGQVATIATLNPGIPVSDGTIRYQTLPGARVRVEGGAWPFAGGSLTLDPTLLDFSAASERRMTFHIANMAADQFLQQFDFKNLDATGIFDGVLPMIFDESGGRIEGGDLRVRPGGGTLAYVGDLSQKDLGIWANIAFQALKSLRYQSLRVGMNGPLAGEMVTDVRFAGISQGEGAKSNFIVRRLQRLPFVFNIRIKAPFRGLLDSAQSFYDPKRLIQRNLPALLQQQAAPPPPTPAPTPAPTPPTIQPPESRIVP
;
A
#
# COMPACT_ATOMS: atom_id res chain seq x y z
N MET A 1 -29.17 30.40 -129.41
CA MET A 1 -29.26 30.59 -127.95
C MET A 1 -28.50 29.53 -127.16
N ALA A 2 -28.74 28.23 -127.41
CA ALA A 2 -28.04 27.13 -126.71
C ALA A 2 -26.49 27.17 -126.85
N LEU A 3 -25.95 27.45 -128.05
CA LEU A 3 -24.49 27.55 -128.26
C LEU A 3 -23.85 28.74 -127.50
N ALA A 4 -24.55 29.87 -127.42
CA ALA A 4 -24.09 31.04 -126.67
C ALA A 4 -24.10 30.79 -125.15
N ILE A 5 -25.10 30.04 -124.65
CA ILE A 5 -25.15 29.59 -123.26
C ILE A 5 -24.03 28.59 -122.98
N VAL A 6 -23.76 27.65 -123.90
CA VAL A 6 -22.65 26.68 -123.76
C VAL A 6 -21.29 27.40 -123.78
N LEU A 7 -21.06 28.35 -124.69
CA LEU A 7 -19.83 29.15 -124.72
C LEU A 7 -19.69 30.03 -123.48
N ALA A 8 -20.77 30.63 -122.98
CA ALA A 8 -20.77 31.39 -121.73
C ALA A 8 -20.48 30.48 -120.53
N LEU A 9 -21.04 29.28 -120.47
CA LEU A 9 -20.78 28.29 -119.41
C LEU A 9 -19.34 27.75 -119.48
N VAL A 10 -18.78 27.54 -120.66
CA VAL A 10 -17.37 27.13 -120.84
C VAL A 10 -16.40 28.26 -120.46
N ALA A 11 -16.70 29.50 -120.84
CA ALA A 11 -15.93 30.67 -120.42
C ALA A 11 -16.01 30.90 -118.90
N LEU A 12 -17.21 30.80 -118.32
CA LEU A 12 -17.44 30.86 -116.87
C LEU A 12 -16.69 29.74 -116.13
N TRP A 13 -16.61 28.54 -116.73
CA TRP A 13 -15.86 27.40 -116.20
C TRP A 13 -14.34 27.60 -116.30
N LEU A 14 -13.81 28.22 -117.35
CA LEU A 14 -12.37 28.51 -117.49
C LEU A 14 -11.90 29.62 -116.54
N VAL A 15 -12.74 30.64 -116.30
CA VAL A 15 -12.46 31.77 -115.40
C VAL A 15 -12.95 31.48 -113.96
N ARG A 16 -13.41 30.25 -113.67
CA ARG A 16 -14.01 29.90 -112.37
C ARG A 16 -13.10 30.10 -111.16
N LYS A 17 -11.78 29.87 -111.31
CA LYS A 17 -10.81 30.04 -110.22
C LYS A 17 -10.66 31.51 -109.79
N PRO A 18 -10.33 32.47 -110.68
CA PRO A 18 -10.25 33.88 -110.29
C PRO A 18 -11.60 34.51 -109.88
N ILE A 19 -12.74 34.00 -110.38
CA ILE A 19 -14.07 34.42 -109.89
C ILE A 19 -14.31 33.93 -108.46
N ALA A 20 -13.96 32.68 -108.16
CA ALA A 20 -14.08 32.11 -106.81
C ALA A 20 -13.11 32.77 -105.83
N GLU A 21 -11.87 33.02 -106.23
CA GLU A 21 -10.87 33.78 -105.45
C GLU A 21 -11.39 35.18 -105.11
N GLY A 22 -11.86 35.94 -106.11
CA GLY A 22 -12.45 37.26 -105.87
C GLY A 22 -13.76 37.22 -105.06
N PHE A 23 -14.50 36.11 -105.05
CA PHE A 23 -15.68 35.94 -104.19
C PHE A 23 -15.27 35.63 -102.74
N ILE A 24 -14.35 34.68 -102.54
CA ILE A 24 -13.82 34.31 -101.23
C ILE A 24 -13.12 35.50 -100.59
N ASP A 25 -12.29 36.24 -101.33
CA ASP A 25 -11.62 37.46 -100.83
C ASP A 25 -12.61 38.54 -100.41
N ARG A 26 -13.69 38.74 -101.18
CA ARG A 26 -14.76 39.70 -100.81
C ARG A 26 -15.50 39.25 -99.56
N GLU A 27 -15.85 37.98 -99.43
CA GLU A 27 -16.56 37.46 -98.27
C GLU A 27 -15.67 37.46 -97.01
N LEU A 28 -14.40 37.09 -97.13
CA LEU A 28 -13.43 37.18 -96.03
C LEU A 28 -13.15 38.64 -95.64
N ALA A 29 -13.04 39.57 -96.60
CA ALA A 29 -12.92 41.00 -96.33
C ALA A 29 -14.18 41.57 -95.67
N ARG A 30 -15.39 41.14 -96.08
CA ARG A 30 -16.67 41.50 -95.44
C ARG A 30 -16.75 41.02 -94.00
N ALA A 31 -16.29 39.80 -93.73
CA ALA A 31 -16.18 39.26 -92.38
C ALA A 31 -14.98 39.83 -91.59
N GLY A 32 -14.13 40.63 -92.23
CA GLY A 32 -12.94 41.24 -91.62
C GLY A 32 -11.86 40.23 -91.23
N VAL A 33 -11.73 39.10 -91.96
CA VAL A 33 -10.78 38.02 -91.66
C VAL A 33 -9.60 38.09 -92.64
N PRO A 34 -8.39 38.46 -92.20
CA PRO A 34 -7.20 38.36 -93.04
C PRO A 34 -6.92 36.89 -93.39
N ALA A 35 -6.66 36.61 -94.66
CA ALA A 35 -6.43 35.25 -95.15
C ALA A 35 -5.41 35.21 -96.28
N GLN A 36 -4.64 34.12 -96.37
CA GLN A 36 -3.78 33.76 -97.50
C GLN A 36 -4.05 32.29 -97.85
N TYR A 37 -4.26 31.98 -99.12
CA TYR A 37 -4.55 30.62 -99.58
C TYR A 37 -4.34 30.52 -101.10
N ASP A 38 -4.12 29.30 -101.59
CA ASP A 38 -4.12 28.97 -103.02
C ASP A 38 -5.30 28.05 -103.35
N ILE A 39 -6.02 28.30 -104.45
CA ILE A 39 -7.12 27.42 -104.90
C ILE A 39 -6.56 26.28 -105.77
N ALA A 40 -6.33 25.12 -105.14
CA ALA A 40 -5.85 23.92 -105.82
C ALA A 40 -6.93 23.32 -106.75
N ASP A 41 -8.14 23.13 -106.24
CA ASP A 41 -9.26 22.56 -106.99
C ASP A 41 -10.61 23.21 -106.64
N LEU A 42 -11.49 23.32 -107.64
CA LEU A 42 -12.83 23.91 -107.53
C LEU A 42 -13.81 23.13 -108.42
N ALA A 43 -14.67 22.34 -107.78
CA ALA A 43 -15.68 21.47 -108.37
C ALA A 43 -17.11 21.94 -108.00
N LEU A 44 -18.14 21.38 -108.65
CA LEU A 44 -19.54 21.64 -108.32
C LEU A 44 -19.83 21.20 -106.87
N GLY A 45 -19.94 22.18 -105.96
CA GLY A 45 -20.21 21.95 -104.54
C GLY A 45 -18.99 21.58 -103.69
N GLY A 46 -17.77 21.64 -104.23
CA GLY A 46 -16.53 21.33 -103.49
C GLY A 46 -15.39 22.29 -103.80
N GLN A 47 -14.68 22.75 -102.78
CA GLN A 47 -13.51 23.63 -102.92
C GLN A 47 -12.34 23.12 -102.09
N ARG A 48 -11.14 23.04 -102.69
CA ARG A 48 -9.89 22.67 -102.02
C ARG A 48 -8.91 23.83 -102.05
N LEU A 49 -8.57 24.31 -100.87
CA LEU A 49 -7.58 25.36 -100.62
C LEU A 49 -6.28 24.72 -100.12
N THR A 50 -5.13 25.23 -100.53
CA THR A 50 -3.79 24.86 -100.05
C THR A 50 -3.08 26.06 -99.44
N ASN A 51 -2.08 25.81 -98.58
CA ASN A 51 -1.29 26.86 -97.91
C ASN A 51 -2.16 27.88 -97.16
N VAL A 52 -3.21 27.40 -96.49
CA VAL A 52 -4.22 28.25 -95.86
C VAL A 52 -3.65 28.86 -94.58
N VAL A 53 -3.67 30.18 -94.49
CA VAL A 53 -3.34 30.96 -93.28
C VAL A 53 -4.49 31.92 -93.02
N LEU A 54 -5.13 31.83 -91.85
CA LEU A 54 -6.20 32.73 -91.42
C LEU A 54 -5.79 33.49 -90.15
N GLY A 55 -6.06 34.79 -90.10
CA GLY A 55 -5.70 35.70 -89.00
C GLY A 55 -4.44 36.53 -89.27
N ASP A 56 -3.88 37.12 -88.21
CA ASP A 56 -2.65 37.93 -88.29
C ASP A 56 -1.47 37.08 -88.84
N PRO A 57 -0.83 37.46 -89.96
CA PRO A 57 0.31 36.70 -90.52
C PRO A 57 1.48 36.51 -89.56
N ALA A 58 1.70 37.43 -88.61
CA ALA A 58 2.74 37.30 -87.58
C ALA A 58 2.34 36.33 -86.46
N ASN A 59 1.04 36.11 -86.25
CA ASN A 59 0.46 35.26 -85.21
C ASN A 59 -0.82 34.57 -85.71
N PRO A 60 -0.71 33.64 -86.68
CA PRO A 60 -1.89 33.11 -87.36
C PRO A 60 -2.79 32.32 -86.42
N ASP A 61 -4.10 32.51 -86.58
CA ASP A 61 -5.14 31.81 -85.82
C ASP A 61 -5.34 30.38 -86.34
N LEU A 62 -5.28 30.18 -87.67
CA LEU A 62 -5.26 28.88 -88.32
C LEU A 62 -4.21 28.82 -89.43
N VAL A 63 -3.46 27.72 -89.47
CA VAL A 63 -2.58 27.35 -90.58
C VAL A 63 -2.92 25.93 -91.00
N ALA A 64 -3.16 25.67 -92.28
CA ALA A 64 -3.41 24.34 -92.80
C ALA A 64 -2.67 24.11 -94.13
N ASP A 65 -2.09 22.93 -94.32
CA ASP A 65 -1.49 22.53 -95.60
C ASP A 65 -2.53 22.47 -96.71
N TRP A 66 -3.71 21.92 -96.41
CA TRP A 66 -4.90 22.00 -97.25
C TRP A 66 -6.20 21.89 -96.44
N VAL A 67 -7.24 22.53 -96.95
CA VAL A 67 -8.63 22.45 -96.45
C VAL A 67 -9.54 22.23 -97.63
N GLU A 68 -10.35 21.17 -97.56
CA GLU A 68 -11.39 20.86 -98.54
C GLU A 68 -12.76 21.00 -97.86
N THR A 69 -13.65 21.77 -98.48
CA THR A 69 -15.01 21.97 -97.98
C THR A 69 -16.02 21.56 -99.05
N ARG A 70 -17.11 20.94 -98.62
CA ARG A 70 -18.22 20.54 -99.47
C ARG A 70 -19.49 21.26 -99.03
N THR A 71 -20.16 21.92 -99.96
CA THR A 71 -21.35 22.73 -99.70
C THR A 71 -22.57 22.04 -100.30
N GLY A 72 -23.56 21.71 -99.46
CA GLY A 72 -24.88 21.23 -99.87
C GLY A 72 -25.87 22.38 -100.05
N ILE A 73 -27.00 22.14 -100.73
CA ILE A 73 -28.09 23.11 -100.89
C ILE A 73 -29.32 22.58 -100.17
N GLY A 74 -29.75 23.27 -99.11
CA GLY A 74 -30.96 22.96 -98.34
C GLY A 74 -32.08 23.98 -98.57
N LEU A 75 -33.23 23.73 -97.94
CA LEU A 75 -34.42 24.61 -98.02
C LEU A 75 -34.17 26.03 -97.47
N SER A 76 -33.18 26.21 -96.61
CA SER A 76 -32.79 27.49 -96.01
C SER A 76 -31.55 28.12 -96.67
N GLY A 77 -31.11 27.61 -97.82
CA GLY A 77 -29.91 28.05 -98.54
C GLY A 77 -28.74 27.05 -98.49
N PRO A 78 -27.56 27.44 -99.01
CA PRO A 78 -26.37 26.61 -99.00
C PRO A 78 -25.87 26.37 -97.56
N TYR A 79 -25.41 25.15 -97.26
CA TYR A 79 -24.85 24.78 -95.96
C TYR A 79 -23.57 23.94 -96.13
N LEU A 80 -22.71 23.92 -95.12
CA LEU A 80 -21.48 23.14 -95.13
C LEU A 80 -21.78 21.68 -94.77
N ASP A 81 -21.62 20.77 -95.73
CA ASP A 81 -21.93 19.33 -95.61
C ASP A 81 -20.73 18.54 -95.08
N ALA A 82 -19.52 18.84 -95.56
CA ALA A 82 -18.30 18.17 -95.13
C ALA A 82 -17.08 19.09 -95.10
N VAL A 83 -16.15 18.81 -94.19
CA VAL A 83 -14.84 19.46 -94.09
C VAL A 83 -13.76 18.39 -93.97
N ARG A 84 -12.73 18.47 -94.81
CA ARG A 84 -11.53 17.64 -94.72
C ARG A 84 -10.30 18.52 -94.62
N ALA A 85 -9.39 18.20 -93.72
CA ALA A 85 -8.16 18.96 -93.56
C ALA A 85 -6.98 18.03 -93.23
N GLY A 86 -5.80 18.37 -93.77
CA GLY A 86 -4.56 17.64 -93.53
C GLY A 86 -3.93 18.00 -92.18
N HIS A 87 -2.78 18.66 -92.24
CA HIS A 87 -2.08 19.20 -91.08
C HIS A 87 -2.60 20.58 -90.72
N VAL A 88 -3.38 20.68 -89.64
CA VAL A 88 -3.95 21.93 -89.15
C VAL A 88 -3.22 22.36 -87.88
N ARG A 89 -2.86 23.64 -87.79
CA ARG A 89 -2.42 24.29 -86.56
C ARG A 89 -3.41 25.38 -86.21
N LEU A 90 -4.00 25.31 -85.03
CA LEU A 90 -5.06 26.21 -84.59
C LEU A 90 -4.67 26.86 -83.26
N ARG A 91 -4.99 28.14 -83.10
CA ARG A 91 -4.94 28.84 -81.81
C ARG A 91 -6.35 29.11 -81.36
N GLY A 92 -6.62 28.87 -80.08
CA GLY A 92 -7.92 29.14 -79.48
C GLY A 92 -7.79 29.64 -78.06
N ARG A 93 -8.83 30.34 -77.60
CA ARG A 93 -8.99 30.84 -76.23
C ARG A 93 -10.35 30.42 -75.69
N LEU A 94 -10.42 29.93 -74.46
CA LEU A 94 -11.68 29.68 -73.77
C LEU A 94 -12.01 30.91 -72.90
N VAL A 95 -13.03 31.68 -73.29
CA VAL A 95 -13.48 32.89 -72.60
C VAL A 95 -14.95 32.71 -72.21
N ASP A 96 -15.27 32.88 -70.93
CA ASP A 96 -16.64 32.74 -70.39
C ASP A 96 -17.36 31.44 -70.81
N GLY A 97 -16.61 30.33 -70.85
CA GLY A 97 -17.14 29.02 -71.23
C GLY A 97 -17.35 28.81 -72.74
N ARG A 98 -16.91 29.75 -73.59
CA ARG A 98 -16.98 29.68 -75.05
C ARG A 98 -15.58 29.61 -75.66
N VAL A 99 -15.40 28.72 -76.64
CA VAL A 99 -14.14 28.64 -77.40
C VAL A 99 -14.17 29.74 -78.46
N SER A 100 -13.19 30.63 -78.40
CA SER A 100 -12.88 31.63 -79.40
C SER A 100 -11.68 31.17 -80.23
N LEU A 101 -11.82 31.20 -81.54
CA LEU A 101 -10.81 30.82 -82.52
C LEU A 101 -10.21 32.03 -83.24
N GLY A 102 -10.27 33.21 -82.61
CA GLY A 102 -9.73 34.45 -83.13
C GLY A 102 -10.53 34.95 -84.33
N ALA A 103 -9.87 35.23 -85.45
CA ALA A 103 -10.52 35.73 -86.66
C ALA A 103 -11.58 34.74 -87.23
N ILE A 104 -11.44 33.45 -86.95
CA ILE A 104 -12.35 32.39 -87.43
C ILE A 104 -13.76 32.53 -86.82
N ASP A 105 -13.89 33.11 -85.62
CA ASP A 105 -15.19 33.29 -84.98
C ASP A 105 -16.15 34.13 -85.82
N ARG A 106 -15.62 35.03 -86.67
CA ARG A 106 -16.40 35.88 -87.59
C ARG A 106 -16.96 35.11 -88.77
N LEU A 107 -16.44 33.91 -89.03
CA LEU A 107 -16.91 32.99 -90.08
C LEU A 107 -17.95 31.99 -89.56
N LEU A 108 -18.17 31.94 -88.24
CA LEU A 108 -19.16 31.06 -87.63
C LEU A 108 -20.57 31.68 -87.71
N PRO A 109 -21.64 30.87 -87.81
CA PRO A 109 -23.01 31.38 -87.82
C PRO A 109 -23.35 32.20 -86.58
N ALA A 110 -24.24 33.20 -86.72
CA ALA A 110 -24.70 34.00 -85.59
C ALA A 110 -25.35 33.11 -84.49
N PRO A 111 -25.14 33.41 -83.20
CA PRO A 111 -25.69 32.61 -82.11
C PRO A 111 -27.22 32.51 -82.19
N SER A 112 -27.77 31.29 -82.24
CA SER A 112 -29.21 31.05 -82.43
C SER A 112 -30.04 31.02 -81.14
N GLY A 113 -29.40 31.18 -79.97
CA GLY A 113 -30.06 31.09 -78.65
C GLY A 113 -30.51 29.67 -78.25
N LYS A 114 -30.40 28.68 -79.15
CA LYS A 114 -30.71 27.27 -78.87
C LYS A 114 -29.63 26.61 -78.00
N PRO A 115 -29.96 25.54 -77.26
CA PRO A 115 -28.95 24.71 -76.59
C PRO A 115 -27.89 24.23 -77.57
N PHE A 116 -26.66 24.08 -77.09
CA PHE A 116 -25.57 23.55 -77.91
C PHE A 116 -25.95 22.17 -78.47
N ALA A 117 -25.68 21.97 -79.75
CA ALA A 117 -25.77 20.68 -80.42
C ALA A 117 -24.56 20.53 -81.34
N LEU A 118 -24.05 19.32 -81.45
CA LEU A 118 -22.99 19.02 -82.41
C LEU A 118 -23.52 19.22 -83.84
N PRO A 119 -22.75 19.87 -84.72
CA PRO A 119 -23.20 20.15 -86.07
C PRO A 119 -23.32 18.84 -86.87
N ALA A 120 -24.32 18.77 -87.75
CA ALA A 120 -24.45 17.71 -88.74
C ALA A 120 -23.43 17.91 -89.87
N LEU A 121 -22.15 17.73 -89.54
CA LEU A 121 -20.99 17.99 -90.40
C LEU A 121 -20.13 16.73 -90.48
N ASP A 122 -19.85 16.25 -91.68
CA ASP A 122 -18.87 15.19 -91.91
C ASP A 122 -17.45 15.77 -91.87
N ALA A 123 -16.68 15.43 -90.83
CA ALA A 123 -15.37 16.00 -90.59
C ALA A 123 -14.29 14.93 -90.69
N THR A 124 -13.27 15.17 -91.51
CA THR A 124 -12.03 14.37 -91.55
C THR A 124 -10.84 15.27 -91.23
N VAL A 125 -10.05 14.87 -90.24
CA VAL A 125 -8.89 15.61 -89.76
C VAL A 125 -7.73 14.65 -89.60
N ASP A 126 -6.65 14.84 -90.36
CA ASP A 126 -5.50 13.93 -90.34
C ASP A 126 -4.53 14.25 -89.17
N ASP A 127 -4.14 15.52 -88.98
CA ASP A 127 -3.33 16.00 -87.86
C ASP A 127 -3.68 17.45 -87.49
N ALA A 128 -4.63 17.65 -86.58
CA ALA A 128 -4.91 18.96 -86.00
C ALA A 128 -4.19 19.17 -84.68
N ARG A 129 -3.35 20.21 -84.60
CA ARG A 129 -2.63 20.65 -83.41
C ARG A 129 -3.20 21.97 -82.92
N ILE A 130 -3.83 21.96 -81.76
CA ILE A 130 -4.53 23.11 -81.21
C ILE A 130 -3.78 23.60 -79.96
N ARG A 131 -3.41 24.88 -79.96
CA ARG A 131 -2.97 25.59 -78.75
C ARG A 131 -4.18 26.29 -78.15
N LEU A 132 -4.69 25.77 -77.03
CA LEU A 132 -5.88 26.28 -76.37
C LEU A 132 -5.49 26.97 -75.06
N GLU A 133 -5.64 28.28 -74.99
CA GLU A 133 -5.53 29.04 -73.74
C GLU A 133 -6.85 28.93 -72.98
N THR A 134 -6.82 28.35 -71.79
CA THR A 134 -8.02 28.23 -70.94
C THR A 134 -7.84 28.98 -69.63
N PRO A 135 -8.92 29.34 -68.91
CA PRO A 135 -8.82 29.88 -67.56
C PRO A 135 -8.11 28.92 -66.59
N TYR A 136 -8.03 27.64 -66.96
CA TYR A 136 -7.40 26.58 -66.19
C TYR A 136 -5.91 26.40 -66.54
N GLY A 137 -5.41 27.02 -67.60
CA GLY A 137 -4.02 26.86 -68.07
C GLY A 137 -3.93 26.65 -69.59
N LEU A 138 -2.71 26.59 -70.10
CA LEU A 138 -2.44 26.36 -71.51
C LEU A 138 -2.50 24.86 -71.83
N ILE A 139 -3.36 24.46 -72.76
CA ILE A 139 -3.52 23.07 -73.18
C ILE A 139 -3.14 22.93 -74.65
N GLY A 140 -2.19 22.04 -74.94
CA GLY A 140 -1.89 21.57 -76.28
C GLY A 140 -2.73 20.35 -76.61
N LEU A 141 -3.47 20.37 -77.71
CA LEU A 141 -4.26 19.25 -78.20
C LEU A 141 -3.70 18.76 -79.53
N LYS A 142 -3.70 17.45 -79.75
CA LYS A 142 -3.51 16.82 -81.05
C LYS A 142 -4.75 15.98 -81.34
N LEU A 143 -5.42 16.21 -82.45
CA LEU A 143 -6.67 15.54 -82.83
C LEU A 143 -6.53 14.93 -84.22
N ALA A 144 -6.98 13.69 -84.36
CA ALA A 144 -7.09 13.00 -85.64
C ALA A 144 -8.36 12.13 -85.63
N GLY A 145 -9.12 12.12 -86.72
CA GLY A 145 -10.36 11.34 -86.80
C GLY A 145 -11.20 11.64 -88.03
N ALA A 146 -12.21 10.81 -88.25
CA ALA A 146 -13.11 10.92 -89.40
C ALA A 146 -14.55 10.55 -89.02
N GLY A 147 -15.51 11.14 -89.74
CA GLY A 147 -16.93 10.82 -89.70
C GLY A 147 -17.81 12.01 -89.32
N ARG A 148 -19.12 11.76 -89.20
CA ARG A 148 -20.10 12.79 -88.84
C ARG A 148 -20.04 13.19 -87.37
N LEU A 149 -19.93 14.50 -87.12
CA LEU A 149 -19.80 15.08 -85.78
C LEU A 149 -21.06 14.94 -84.93
N ASP A 150 -22.21 14.67 -85.52
CA ASP A 150 -23.47 14.40 -84.82
C ASP A 150 -23.77 12.91 -84.66
N ASP A 151 -23.30 12.03 -85.54
CA ASP A 151 -23.49 10.58 -85.40
C ASP A 151 -22.50 9.76 -86.24
N GLY A 152 -21.46 9.20 -85.60
CA GLY A 152 -20.53 8.27 -86.24
C GLY A 152 -19.06 8.68 -86.27
N PHE A 153 -18.69 9.87 -85.75
CA PHE A 153 -17.28 10.30 -85.69
C PHE A 153 -16.42 9.34 -84.84
N ARG A 154 -15.25 8.97 -85.35
CA ARG A 154 -14.25 8.16 -84.65
C ARG A 154 -12.87 8.76 -84.79
N GLY A 155 -12.16 8.90 -83.68
CA GLY A 155 -10.83 9.50 -83.68
C GLY A 155 -10.04 9.29 -82.39
N SER A 156 -8.95 10.04 -82.28
CA SER A 156 -8.09 10.11 -81.12
C SER A 156 -7.75 11.56 -80.80
N ILE A 157 -7.65 11.86 -79.51
CA ILE A 157 -7.21 13.15 -79.00
C ILE A 157 -6.08 12.91 -77.99
N ALA A 158 -4.95 13.59 -78.18
CA ALA A 158 -3.91 13.71 -77.18
C ALA A 158 -3.94 15.12 -76.59
N ALA A 159 -3.87 15.24 -75.28
CA ALA A 159 -3.83 16.52 -74.58
C ALA A 159 -2.60 16.59 -73.68
N VAL A 160 -1.86 17.70 -73.75
CA VAL A 160 -0.70 17.96 -72.92
C VAL A 160 -0.76 19.35 -72.29
N SER A 161 -0.27 19.48 -71.06
CA SER A 161 -0.14 20.79 -70.41
C SER A 161 0.92 20.74 -69.32
N GLU A 162 1.71 21.80 -69.17
CA GLU A 162 2.67 21.94 -68.06
C GLU A 162 1.96 22.09 -66.72
N ARG A 163 0.85 22.83 -66.70
CA ARG A 163 0.07 23.09 -65.49
C ARG A 163 -1.39 23.37 -65.82
N VAL A 164 -2.27 22.67 -65.12
CA VAL A 164 -3.73 22.86 -65.20
C VAL A 164 -4.29 23.05 -63.79
N THR A 165 -5.05 24.13 -63.58
CA THR A 165 -5.71 24.46 -62.31
C THR A 165 -7.22 24.43 -62.49
N VAL A 166 -7.92 23.50 -61.84
CA VAL A 166 -9.39 23.35 -61.92
C VAL A 166 -9.95 23.24 -60.51
N SER A 167 -10.93 24.11 -60.17
CA SER A 167 -11.68 24.06 -58.90
C SER A 167 -10.79 23.95 -57.64
N GLY A 168 -9.67 24.68 -57.59
CA GLY A 168 -8.73 24.67 -56.46
C GLY A 168 -7.73 23.49 -56.44
N CYS A 169 -7.74 22.65 -57.48
CA CYS A 169 -6.76 21.60 -57.72
C CYS A 169 -5.80 21.98 -58.85
N THR A 170 -4.49 21.92 -58.59
CA THR A 170 -3.43 22.14 -59.57
C THR A 170 -2.78 20.82 -59.94
N GLY A 171 -2.79 20.47 -61.23
CA GLY A 171 -2.10 19.33 -61.81
C GLY A 171 -0.90 19.77 -62.64
N ASP A 172 0.27 19.16 -62.41
CA ASP A 172 1.50 19.43 -63.17
C ASP A 172 1.77 18.31 -64.19
N ARG A 173 2.28 18.69 -65.37
CA ARG A 173 2.60 17.79 -66.50
C ARG A 173 1.47 16.83 -66.86
N LEU A 174 0.34 17.39 -67.28
CA LEU A 174 -0.79 16.66 -67.84
C LEU A 174 -0.38 16.01 -69.17
N ALA A 175 -0.67 14.73 -69.29
CA ALA A 175 -0.62 14.00 -70.55
C ALA A 175 -1.82 13.05 -70.62
N ALA A 176 -2.68 13.21 -71.62
CA ALA A 176 -3.82 12.34 -71.88
C ALA A 176 -3.79 11.84 -73.32
N THR A 177 -4.16 10.59 -73.54
CA THR A 177 -4.33 10.02 -74.89
C THR A 177 -5.65 9.25 -74.90
N MET A 178 -6.65 9.81 -75.55
CA MET A 178 -8.03 9.35 -75.48
C MET A 178 -8.53 8.97 -76.87
N ARG A 179 -9.24 7.86 -76.97
CA ARG A 179 -10.11 7.58 -78.12
C ARG A 179 -11.38 8.37 -77.99
N VAL A 180 -11.81 9.00 -79.08
CA VAL A 180 -13.04 9.79 -79.16
C VAL A 180 -13.99 9.05 -80.11
N ARG A 181 -15.23 8.89 -79.68
CA ARG A 181 -16.32 8.45 -80.55
C ARG A 181 -17.55 9.30 -80.26
N ILE A 182 -18.31 9.65 -81.29
CA ILE A 182 -19.58 10.36 -81.13
C ILE A 182 -20.68 9.48 -81.69
N ASP A 183 -21.65 9.11 -80.84
CA ASP A 183 -22.83 8.35 -81.22
C ASP A 183 -24.08 9.13 -80.80
N ALA A 184 -25.04 9.32 -81.70
CA ALA A 184 -26.29 10.04 -81.41
C ALA A 184 -26.06 11.36 -80.63
N ALA A 185 -25.14 12.16 -81.13
CA ALA A 185 -24.64 13.43 -80.60
C ALA A 185 -23.95 13.36 -79.23
N ARG A 186 -23.58 12.17 -78.73
CA ARG A 186 -22.93 11.98 -77.42
C ARG A 186 -21.46 11.63 -77.57
N PRO A 187 -20.52 12.54 -77.22
CA PRO A 187 -19.11 12.23 -77.20
C PRO A 187 -18.74 11.23 -76.09
N ILE A 188 -17.93 10.25 -76.46
CA ILE A 188 -17.45 9.17 -75.60
C ILE A 188 -15.93 9.13 -75.68
N LEU A 189 -15.30 9.38 -74.55
CA LEU A 189 -13.85 9.56 -74.39
C LEU A 189 -13.29 8.41 -73.55
N ARG A 190 -12.36 7.65 -74.12
CA ARG A 190 -11.74 6.49 -73.46
C ARG A 190 -10.23 6.48 -73.56
N GLY A 191 -9.53 6.51 -72.44
CA GLY A 191 -8.07 6.39 -72.43
C GLY A 191 -7.38 6.80 -71.12
N PRO A 192 -6.04 6.65 -71.06
CA PRO A 192 -5.25 7.08 -69.93
C PRO A 192 -5.07 8.60 -69.87
N VAL A 193 -5.14 9.12 -68.64
CA VAL A 193 -4.78 10.46 -68.22
C VAL A 193 -3.68 10.35 -67.16
N ARG A 194 -2.59 11.10 -67.30
CA ARG A 194 -1.46 11.09 -66.38
C ARG A 194 -1.11 12.51 -65.95
N LEU A 195 -0.73 12.65 -64.70
CA LEU A 195 -0.22 13.87 -64.08
C LEU A 195 1.01 13.50 -63.24
N ALA A 196 2.06 14.31 -63.30
CA ALA A 196 3.23 14.10 -62.45
C ALA A 196 2.93 14.39 -60.98
N ARG A 197 2.10 15.41 -60.74
CA ARG A 197 1.66 15.83 -59.41
C ARG A 197 0.24 16.37 -59.50
N LEU A 198 -0.55 16.13 -58.47
CA LEU A 198 -1.85 16.75 -58.25
C LEU A 198 -1.86 17.36 -56.84
N ALA A 199 -2.21 18.63 -56.71
CA ALA A 199 -2.32 19.33 -55.44
C ALA A 199 -3.70 19.98 -55.32
N CYS A 200 -4.51 19.55 -54.35
CA CYS A 200 -5.85 20.07 -54.07
C CYS A 200 -5.86 20.66 -52.64
N GLY A 201 -5.78 21.98 -52.52
CA GLY A 201 -5.62 22.64 -51.22
C GLY A 201 -4.37 22.14 -50.47
N THR A 202 -4.56 21.57 -49.28
CA THR A 202 -3.49 21.00 -48.44
C THR A 202 -3.16 19.53 -48.75
N SER A 203 -3.82 18.94 -49.75
CA SER A 203 -3.60 17.57 -50.17
C SER A 203 -2.78 17.52 -51.46
N GLN A 204 -1.86 16.56 -51.55
CA GLN A 204 -1.00 16.36 -52.71
C GLN A 204 -0.78 14.88 -53.00
N ALA A 205 -0.65 14.52 -54.27
CA ALA A 205 -0.32 13.18 -54.74
C ALA A 205 0.66 13.25 -55.93
N ALA A 206 1.63 12.34 -55.95
CA ALA A 206 2.56 12.17 -57.06
C ALA A 206 2.08 11.08 -58.04
N ALA A 207 2.57 11.12 -59.28
CA ALA A 207 2.39 10.08 -60.30
C ALA A 207 0.93 9.61 -60.42
N VAL A 208 0.00 10.54 -60.62
CA VAL A 208 -1.43 10.24 -60.75
C VAL A 208 -1.68 9.74 -62.16
N ALA A 209 -2.25 8.54 -62.27
CA ALA A 209 -2.69 7.94 -63.51
C ALA A 209 -4.16 7.52 -63.38
N ALA A 210 -4.96 7.79 -64.40
CA ALA A 210 -6.36 7.37 -64.43
C ALA A 210 -6.74 6.88 -65.83
N ASN A 211 -7.34 5.70 -65.93
CA ASN A 211 -8.03 5.26 -67.13
C ASN A 211 -9.47 5.77 -67.04
N LEU A 212 -9.82 6.72 -67.91
CA LEU A 212 -11.10 7.41 -67.93
C LEU A 212 -12.00 6.82 -69.03
N ASP A 213 -13.22 6.45 -68.66
CA ASP A 213 -14.34 6.21 -69.58
C ASP A 213 -15.41 7.26 -69.28
N LEU A 214 -15.54 8.26 -70.16
CA LEU A 214 -16.39 9.43 -69.99
C LEU A 214 -17.37 9.53 -71.16
N THR A 215 -18.66 9.62 -70.86
CA THR A 215 -19.73 9.92 -71.81
C THR A 215 -20.31 11.29 -71.49
N LEU A 216 -20.36 12.17 -72.49
CA LEU A 216 -20.99 13.48 -72.41
C LEU A 216 -22.42 13.44 -72.96
N GLY A 217 -23.31 14.25 -72.40
CA GLY A 217 -24.67 14.46 -72.93
C GLY A 217 -24.63 15.18 -74.28
N ALA A 218 -25.74 15.11 -75.03
CA ALA A 218 -25.80 15.71 -76.38
C ALA A 218 -25.52 17.22 -76.40
N ALA A 219 -25.91 17.92 -75.33
CA ALA A 219 -25.66 19.36 -75.15
C ALA A 219 -24.34 19.67 -74.42
N LEU A 220 -23.51 18.65 -74.12
CA LEU A 220 -22.26 18.73 -73.35
C LEU A 220 -22.41 19.31 -71.92
N ASP A 221 -23.63 19.32 -71.39
CA ASP A 221 -24.02 19.86 -70.09
C ASP A 221 -24.02 18.81 -68.96
N ARG A 222 -23.98 17.53 -69.35
CA ARG A 222 -24.01 16.37 -68.46
C ARG A 222 -22.85 15.44 -68.76
N TRP A 223 -22.37 14.77 -67.71
CA TRP A 223 -21.31 13.79 -67.79
C TRP A 223 -21.66 12.54 -66.99
N GLN A 224 -21.21 11.39 -67.46
CA GLN A 224 -21.25 10.14 -66.71
C GLN A 224 -20.07 9.26 -67.11
N GLY A 225 -19.58 8.45 -66.19
CA GLY A 225 -18.41 7.64 -66.47
C GLY A 225 -17.81 6.92 -65.28
N ARG A 226 -16.67 6.30 -65.54
CA ARG A 226 -15.84 5.61 -64.56
C ARG A 226 -14.38 5.99 -64.77
N ALA A 227 -13.69 6.29 -63.68
CA ALA A 227 -12.25 6.48 -63.64
C ALA A 227 -11.62 5.37 -62.80
N VAL A 228 -10.70 4.59 -63.39
CA VAL A 228 -9.84 3.67 -62.64
C VAL A 228 -8.52 4.39 -62.39
N LEU A 229 -8.25 4.74 -61.14
CA LEU A 229 -7.13 5.60 -60.76
C LEU A 229 -6.07 4.84 -59.97
N ALA A 230 -4.82 5.28 -60.13
CA ALA A 230 -3.65 4.86 -59.37
C ALA A 230 -2.76 6.10 -59.13
N THR A 231 -2.18 6.20 -57.94
CA THR A 231 -1.28 7.30 -57.55
C THR A 231 -0.03 6.76 -56.89
N GLY A 232 1.08 7.47 -57.02
CA GLY A 232 2.24 7.33 -56.14
C GLY A 232 2.01 7.96 -54.76
N PRO A 233 3.09 8.24 -54.01
CA PRO A 233 3.01 8.78 -52.66
C PRO A 233 2.20 10.08 -52.60
N GLY A 234 1.46 10.23 -51.51
CA GLY A 234 0.62 11.39 -51.28
C GLY A 234 0.59 11.82 -49.82
N GLN A 235 0.15 13.04 -49.61
CA GLN A 235 -0.04 13.66 -48.31
C GLN A 235 -1.37 14.39 -48.28
N THR A 236 -2.08 14.28 -47.17
CA THR A 236 -3.33 14.99 -46.87
C THR A 236 -3.25 15.45 -45.41
N PRO A 237 -4.03 16.45 -44.97
CA PRO A 237 -4.06 16.81 -43.55
C PRO A 237 -4.21 15.59 -42.64
N GLY A 238 -3.21 15.39 -41.78
CA GLY A 238 -3.19 14.29 -40.79
C GLY A 238 -2.75 12.91 -41.31
N ALA A 239 -2.44 12.73 -42.60
CA ALA A 239 -1.99 11.45 -43.14
C ALA A 239 -0.99 11.56 -44.30
N THR A 240 -0.09 10.58 -44.39
CA THR A 240 0.71 10.30 -45.60
C THR A 240 0.39 8.90 -46.10
N ILE A 241 0.43 8.70 -47.41
CA ILE A 241 0.15 7.42 -48.07
C ILE A 241 1.28 7.09 -49.05
N GLY A 242 1.59 5.80 -49.19
CA GLY A 242 2.57 5.33 -50.18
C GLY A 242 2.01 5.32 -51.61
N GLY A 243 0.68 5.21 -51.74
CA GLY A 243 -0.06 5.24 -53.00
C GLY A 243 -1.53 4.97 -52.77
N ALA A 244 -2.37 5.34 -53.73
CA ALA A 244 -3.80 5.02 -53.75
C ALA A 244 -4.19 4.41 -55.10
N HIS A 245 -5.15 3.49 -55.09
CA HIS A 245 -5.68 2.87 -56.29
C HIS A 245 -7.16 2.51 -56.13
N GLY A 246 -7.89 2.41 -57.23
CA GLY A 246 -9.27 1.96 -57.20
C GLY A 246 -10.11 2.57 -58.32
N SER A 247 -11.41 2.64 -58.12
CA SER A 247 -12.32 3.21 -59.12
C SER A 247 -13.34 4.18 -58.53
N VAL A 248 -13.67 5.19 -59.34
CA VAL A 248 -14.67 6.21 -59.06
C VAL A 248 -15.66 6.21 -60.23
N GLU A 249 -16.92 5.91 -59.94
CA GLU A 249 -18.04 6.13 -60.83
C GLU A 249 -18.60 7.52 -60.57
N PHE A 250 -18.94 8.25 -61.64
CA PHE A 250 -19.45 9.61 -61.54
C PHE A 250 -20.55 9.84 -62.56
N ALA A 251 -21.58 10.57 -62.18
CA ALA A 251 -22.65 11.05 -63.05
C ALA A 251 -23.16 12.40 -62.54
N GLY A 252 -23.35 13.37 -63.42
CA GLY A 252 -23.70 14.72 -62.98
C GLY A 252 -23.70 15.78 -64.08
N ASN A 253 -23.69 17.02 -63.62
CA ASN A 253 -23.60 18.25 -64.39
C ASN A 253 -22.89 19.34 -63.56
N ALA A 254 -22.82 20.56 -64.10
CA ALA A 254 -22.16 21.70 -63.46
C ALA A 254 -22.66 22.00 -62.03
N ALA A 255 -23.90 21.66 -61.69
CA ALA A 255 -24.48 21.91 -60.36
C ALA A 255 -24.13 20.82 -59.34
N ALA A 256 -24.10 19.54 -59.77
CA ALA A 256 -23.77 18.44 -58.88
C ALA A 256 -23.28 17.19 -59.62
N THR A 257 -22.35 16.46 -58.99
CA THR A 257 -21.87 15.14 -59.41
C THR A 257 -22.05 14.14 -58.28
N ALA A 258 -22.58 12.97 -58.58
CA ALA A 258 -22.74 11.87 -57.64
C ALA A 258 -22.25 10.56 -58.23
N GLY A 259 -22.00 9.56 -57.39
CA GLY A 259 -21.62 8.24 -57.87
C GLY A 259 -21.12 7.34 -56.76
N LYS A 260 -20.30 6.36 -57.13
CA LYS A 260 -19.73 5.36 -56.24
C LYS A 260 -18.23 5.43 -56.22
N VAL A 261 -17.65 5.12 -55.08
CA VAL A 261 -16.21 5.10 -54.87
C VAL A 261 -15.81 3.76 -54.26
N ASP A 262 -14.74 3.18 -54.78
CA ASP A 262 -14.04 2.03 -54.22
C ASP A 262 -12.54 2.31 -54.35
N LEU A 263 -11.95 2.85 -53.28
CA LEU A 263 -10.55 3.27 -53.23
C LEU A 263 -9.81 2.55 -52.12
N ALA A 264 -8.56 2.19 -52.38
CA ALA A 264 -7.62 1.69 -51.40
C ALA A 264 -6.34 2.53 -51.42
N ALA A 265 -5.81 2.81 -50.23
CA ALA A 265 -4.52 3.44 -50.03
C ALA A 265 -3.59 2.49 -49.29
N ASP A 266 -2.35 2.37 -49.76
CA ASP A 266 -1.32 1.53 -49.16
C ASP A 266 -0.32 2.37 -48.34
N THR A 267 0.27 1.75 -47.31
CA THR A 267 1.26 2.39 -46.41
C THR A 267 0.76 3.72 -45.85
N VAL A 268 -0.40 3.69 -45.22
CA VAL A 268 -1.01 4.87 -44.60
C VAL A 268 -0.35 5.13 -43.26
N ARG A 269 0.24 6.31 -43.08
CA ARG A 269 0.78 6.79 -41.81
C ARG A 269 -0.02 7.99 -41.34
N LEU A 270 -0.64 7.85 -40.18
CA LEU A 270 -1.35 8.88 -39.43
C LEU A 270 -0.41 9.38 -38.31
N ARG A 271 -0.81 10.46 -37.63
CA ARG A 271 -0.04 11.00 -36.48
C ARG A 271 0.25 9.96 -35.39
N ASP A 272 -0.75 9.15 -35.05
CA ASP A 272 -0.72 8.23 -33.90
C ASP A 272 -0.89 6.76 -34.30
N ALA A 273 -0.97 6.46 -35.60
CA ALA A 273 -1.18 5.11 -36.10
C ALA A 273 -0.57 4.92 -37.49
N ARG A 274 -0.31 3.67 -37.86
CA ARG A 274 0.04 3.26 -39.22
C ARG A 274 -0.90 2.15 -39.66
N ALA A 275 -1.20 2.05 -40.94
CA ALA A 275 -1.94 0.95 -41.53
C ALA A 275 -1.28 0.51 -42.83
N ARG A 276 -1.18 -0.80 -43.06
CA ARG A 276 -0.67 -1.34 -44.33
C ARG A 276 -1.60 -0.97 -45.48
N ARG A 277 -2.91 -1.03 -45.24
CA ARG A 277 -3.94 -0.66 -46.21
C ARG A 277 -5.15 -0.04 -45.54
N VAL A 278 -5.72 0.99 -46.16
CA VAL A 278 -7.02 1.57 -45.82
C VAL A 278 -7.86 1.60 -47.10
N SER A 279 -9.10 1.15 -47.05
CA SER A 279 -10.03 1.15 -48.17
C SER A 279 -11.32 1.86 -47.80
N ALA A 280 -11.92 2.57 -48.75
CA ALA A 280 -13.18 3.28 -48.62
C ALA A 280 -14.09 2.90 -49.79
N THR A 281 -15.25 2.32 -49.46
CA THR A 281 -16.27 1.91 -50.43
C THR A 281 -17.59 2.60 -50.09
N GLY A 282 -18.23 3.29 -51.02
CA GLY A 282 -19.47 4.01 -50.71
C GLY A 282 -20.07 4.77 -51.88
N SER A 283 -21.15 5.49 -51.60
CA SER A 283 -21.74 6.47 -52.49
C SER A 283 -21.34 7.88 -52.07
N TYR A 284 -21.21 8.79 -53.03
CA TYR A 284 -20.88 10.18 -52.77
C TYR A 284 -21.72 11.13 -53.63
N ARG A 285 -21.86 12.37 -53.16
CA ARG A 285 -22.43 13.50 -53.90
C ARG A 285 -21.61 14.76 -53.61
N ILE A 286 -21.32 15.53 -54.63
CA ILE A 286 -20.60 16.82 -54.56
C ILE A 286 -21.43 17.85 -55.34
N GLY A 287 -21.77 18.96 -54.70
CA GLY A 287 -22.60 20.05 -55.21
C GLY A 287 -22.92 21.00 -54.05
N GLU A 288 -24.10 21.60 -54.03
CA GLU A 288 -24.58 22.37 -52.85
C GLU A 288 -24.60 21.50 -51.56
N LEU A 289 -24.94 20.22 -51.72
CA LEU A 289 -24.80 19.19 -50.70
C LEU A 289 -23.58 18.32 -51.03
N VAL A 290 -22.63 18.27 -50.10
CA VAL A 290 -21.55 17.28 -50.10
C VAL A 290 -21.96 16.14 -49.19
N ALA A 291 -22.08 14.92 -49.72
CA ALA A 291 -22.46 13.75 -48.95
C ALA A 291 -21.57 12.55 -49.27
N PHE A 292 -21.36 11.70 -48.27
CA PHE A 292 -20.71 10.40 -48.39
C PHE A 292 -21.42 9.40 -47.50
N ASP A 293 -21.78 8.23 -48.02
CA ASP A 293 -22.30 7.11 -47.25
C ASP A 293 -21.52 5.86 -47.63
N GLY A 294 -20.82 5.26 -46.69
CA GLY A 294 -19.94 4.15 -47.01
C GLY A 294 -19.29 3.45 -45.83
N ARG A 295 -18.39 2.54 -46.19
CA ARG A 295 -17.63 1.68 -45.28
C ARG A 295 -16.14 1.93 -45.47
N ILE A 296 -15.45 2.13 -44.35
CA ILE A 296 -13.99 2.28 -44.30
C ILE A 296 -13.42 1.03 -43.64
N ARG A 297 -12.46 0.37 -44.28
CA ARG A 297 -11.75 -0.78 -43.71
C ARG A 297 -10.26 -0.53 -43.67
N SER A 298 -9.60 -0.96 -42.61
CA SER A 298 -8.14 -0.94 -42.51
C SER A 298 -7.60 -2.32 -42.16
N ALA A 299 -6.42 -2.63 -42.68
CA ALA A 299 -5.71 -3.88 -42.42
C ALA A 299 -4.25 -3.59 -42.02
N GLY A 300 -3.73 -4.39 -41.08
CA GLY A 300 -2.38 -4.20 -40.54
C GLY A 300 -2.23 -2.85 -39.87
N THR A 301 -3.27 -2.39 -39.16
CA THR A 301 -3.24 -1.16 -38.38
C THR A 301 -2.48 -1.38 -37.08
N ALA A 302 -1.61 -0.45 -36.73
CA ALA A 302 -0.84 -0.47 -35.50
C ALA A 302 -0.75 0.93 -34.92
N ILE A 303 -0.88 1.05 -33.61
CA ILE A 303 -0.60 2.28 -32.88
C ILE A 303 0.92 2.47 -32.78
N VAL A 304 1.40 3.71 -32.89
CA VAL A 304 2.84 4.02 -32.81
C VAL A 304 3.40 3.84 -31.38
N ASP A 305 4.65 3.41 -31.26
CA ASP A 305 5.25 3.03 -29.96
C ASP A 305 5.25 4.16 -28.93
N ARG A 306 5.39 5.43 -29.37
CA ARG A 306 5.30 6.60 -28.47
C ARG A 306 3.98 6.66 -27.69
N ARG A 307 2.86 6.25 -28.31
CA ARG A 307 1.56 6.18 -27.65
C ARG A 307 1.45 4.96 -26.74
N LEU A 308 2.08 3.85 -27.12
CA LEU A 308 2.14 2.63 -26.30
C LEU A 308 3.01 2.80 -25.05
N ALA A 309 4.05 3.64 -25.10
CA ALA A 309 4.91 3.93 -23.94
C ALA A 309 4.12 4.50 -22.75
N GLY A 310 3.09 5.32 -23.02
CA GLY A 310 2.20 5.84 -21.95
C GLY A 310 1.35 4.75 -21.28
N ILE A 311 0.95 3.72 -22.02
CA ILE A 311 0.23 2.55 -21.47
C ILE A 311 1.21 1.65 -20.71
N ALA A 312 2.41 1.43 -21.26
CA ALA A 312 3.45 0.65 -20.63
C ALA A 312 3.93 1.27 -19.31
N ALA A 313 3.92 2.61 -19.19
CA ALA A 313 4.26 3.31 -17.95
C ALA A 313 3.27 3.05 -16.80
N LEU A 314 2.09 2.49 -17.08
CA LEU A 314 1.15 2.05 -16.03
C LEU A 314 1.53 0.70 -15.42
N ALA A 315 2.39 -0.09 -16.07
CA ALA A 315 2.88 -1.35 -15.51
C ALA A 315 3.66 -1.08 -14.21
N GLY A 316 3.46 -1.91 -13.19
CA GLY A 316 4.10 -1.75 -11.88
C GLY A 316 3.61 -0.55 -11.05
N SER A 317 2.75 0.32 -11.56
CA SER A 317 2.14 1.43 -10.79
C SER A 317 1.29 0.94 -9.60
N ALA A 318 0.82 -0.30 -9.69
CA ALA A 318 0.04 -0.99 -8.68
C ALA A 318 0.86 -2.01 -7.86
N ALA A 319 2.20 -2.00 -7.96
CA ALA A 319 3.05 -2.97 -7.27
C ALA A 319 2.76 -3.02 -5.76
N GLY A 320 2.73 -4.25 -5.20
CA GLY A 320 2.41 -4.49 -3.80
C GLY A 320 0.91 -4.46 -3.45
N THR A 321 0.03 -4.12 -4.42
CA THR A 321 -1.44 -4.12 -4.22
C THR A 321 -2.10 -5.35 -4.83
N PRO A 322 -3.32 -5.73 -4.40
CA PRO A 322 -4.02 -6.90 -4.96
C PRO A 322 -4.46 -6.74 -6.41
N VAL A 323 -4.48 -5.51 -6.95
CA VAL A 323 -4.82 -5.25 -8.36
C VAL A 323 -3.61 -5.31 -9.30
N ALA A 324 -2.38 -5.38 -8.79
CA ALA A 324 -1.16 -5.38 -9.60
C ALA A 324 -1.20 -6.40 -10.75
N PRO A 325 -1.56 -7.69 -10.50
CA PRO A 325 -1.53 -8.69 -11.55
C PRO A 325 -2.58 -8.44 -12.65
N LEU A 326 -3.69 -7.78 -12.32
CA LEU A 326 -4.74 -7.41 -13.27
C LEU A 326 -4.31 -6.24 -14.16
N VAL A 327 -3.68 -5.21 -13.56
CA VAL A 327 -3.17 -4.03 -14.29
C VAL A 327 -2.09 -4.46 -15.27
N ASP A 328 -1.12 -5.25 -14.82
CA ASP A 328 -0.03 -5.74 -15.69
C ASP A 328 -0.58 -6.60 -16.84
N ALA A 329 -1.53 -7.50 -16.56
CA ALA A 329 -2.19 -8.29 -17.60
C ALA A 329 -2.95 -7.42 -18.61
N ALA A 330 -3.63 -6.37 -18.15
CA ALA A 330 -4.37 -5.45 -19.03
C ALA A 330 -3.42 -4.62 -19.90
N VAL A 331 -2.32 -4.11 -19.34
CA VAL A 331 -1.29 -3.37 -20.08
C VAL A 331 -0.68 -4.26 -21.17
N VAL A 332 -0.35 -5.52 -20.85
CA VAL A 332 0.16 -6.49 -21.83
C VAL A 332 -0.88 -6.78 -22.91
N ALA A 333 -2.14 -7.04 -22.54
CA ALA A 333 -3.23 -7.31 -23.47
C ALA A 333 -3.47 -6.15 -24.44
N MET A 334 -3.57 -4.92 -23.93
CA MET A 334 -3.77 -3.70 -24.73
C MET A 334 -2.58 -3.43 -25.65
N THR A 335 -1.35 -3.57 -25.15
CA THR A 335 -0.14 -3.34 -25.96
C THR A 335 -0.04 -4.34 -27.10
N ARG A 336 -0.33 -5.62 -26.85
CA ARG A 336 -0.40 -6.65 -27.91
C ARG A 336 -1.52 -6.35 -28.91
N ALA A 337 -2.70 -5.95 -28.42
CA ALA A 337 -3.84 -5.64 -29.28
C ALA A 337 -3.56 -4.46 -30.23
N ALA A 338 -2.87 -3.44 -29.72
CA ALA A 338 -2.59 -2.20 -30.44
C ALA A 338 -1.44 -2.31 -31.46
N LYS A 339 -0.57 -3.33 -31.36
CA LYS A 339 0.53 -3.57 -32.32
C LYS A 339 0.07 -4.09 -33.69
N GLY A 340 -1.16 -4.60 -33.79
CA GLY A 340 -1.70 -5.14 -35.02
C GLY A 340 -3.18 -5.46 -34.94
N PHE A 341 -4.01 -4.70 -35.65
CA PHE A 341 -5.44 -4.90 -35.76
C PHE A 341 -5.98 -4.52 -37.15
N ALA A 342 -7.15 -5.07 -37.48
CA ALA A 342 -7.98 -4.63 -38.59
C ALA A 342 -9.14 -3.79 -38.04
N ALA A 343 -9.55 -2.75 -38.77
CA ALA A 343 -10.72 -1.95 -38.45
C ALA A 343 -11.75 -1.99 -39.57
N ASP A 344 -13.01 -1.92 -39.20
CA ASP A 344 -14.15 -1.90 -40.11
C ASP A 344 -15.19 -0.92 -39.57
N ALA A 345 -15.41 0.18 -40.28
CA ALA A 345 -16.24 1.30 -39.86
C ALA A 345 -17.31 1.61 -40.92
N VAL A 346 -18.53 1.93 -40.47
CA VAL A 346 -19.61 2.44 -41.34
C VAL A 346 -19.81 3.91 -41.00
N VAL A 347 -19.63 4.77 -41.99
CA VAL A 347 -19.63 6.23 -41.83
C VAL A 347 -20.57 6.90 -42.83
N ALA A 348 -21.23 7.95 -42.38
CA ALA A 348 -22.02 8.85 -43.21
C ALA A 348 -21.59 10.30 -42.95
N LEU A 349 -21.54 11.12 -43.99
CA LEU A 349 -21.21 12.54 -43.94
C LEU A 349 -22.22 13.30 -44.79
N GLN A 350 -22.75 14.42 -44.28
CA GLN A 350 -23.60 15.34 -45.02
C GLN A 350 -23.25 16.77 -44.65
N ILE A 351 -22.86 17.59 -45.62
CA ILE A 351 -22.45 19.00 -45.45
C ILE A 351 -23.18 19.87 -46.47
N ARG A 352 -23.89 20.90 -46.01
CA ARG A 352 -24.55 21.93 -46.83
C ARG A 352 -24.15 23.33 -46.33
N GLY A 353 -23.68 24.20 -47.22
CA GLY A 353 -23.29 25.57 -46.85
C GLY A 353 -22.23 25.63 -45.74
N GLY A 354 -21.31 24.66 -45.70
CA GLY A 354 -20.25 24.56 -44.70
C GLY A 354 -20.67 24.01 -43.32
N ARG A 355 -21.96 23.67 -43.13
CA ARG A 355 -22.48 23.04 -41.90
C ARG A 355 -23.01 21.64 -42.19
N GLY A 356 -22.90 20.73 -41.24
CA GLY A 356 -23.29 19.35 -41.51
C GLY A 356 -23.12 18.41 -40.33
N GLU A 357 -23.29 17.13 -40.60
CA GLU A 357 -23.12 16.05 -39.62
C GLU A 357 -22.29 14.91 -40.20
N ALA A 358 -21.44 14.33 -39.36
CA ALA A 358 -20.71 13.10 -39.63
C ALA A 358 -21.15 12.04 -38.62
N THR A 359 -21.60 10.88 -39.08
CA THR A 359 -22.10 9.79 -38.24
C THR A 359 -21.24 8.53 -38.39
N LEU A 360 -20.84 7.94 -37.27
CA LEU A 360 -20.22 6.61 -37.17
C LEU A 360 -21.24 5.65 -36.54
N SER A 361 -21.89 4.81 -37.35
CA SER A 361 -22.95 3.90 -36.89
C SER A 361 -22.42 2.53 -36.43
N ARG A 362 -21.24 2.15 -36.93
CA ARG A 362 -20.56 0.90 -36.55
C ARG A 362 -19.05 1.06 -36.61
N LEU A 363 -18.36 0.48 -35.63
CA LEU A 363 -16.92 0.24 -35.66
C LEU A 363 -16.64 -1.16 -35.16
N ALA A 364 -15.84 -1.95 -35.86
CA ALA A 364 -15.35 -3.24 -35.39
C ALA A 364 -13.83 -3.29 -35.55
N LEU A 365 -13.13 -3.57 -34.45
CA LEU A 365 -11.70 -3.73 -34.37
C LEU A 365 -11.40 -5.18 -34.01
N ALA A 366 -10.51 -5.82 -34.77
CA ALA A 366 -10.07 -7.19 -34.51
C ALA A 366 -8.55 -7.26 -34.54
N SER A 367 -7.94 -7.63 -33.41
CA SER A 367 -6.49 -7.78 -33.29
C SER A 367 -6.02 -9.22 -33.51
N ALA A 368 -4.79 -9.37 -33.98
CA ALA A 368 -4.09 -10.65 -34.03
C ALA A 368 -3.92 -11.28 -32.63
N SER A 369 -3.97 -10.50 -31.54
CA SER A 369 -3.98 -11.03 -30.17
C SER A 369 -5.27 -11.78 -29.82
N GLY A 370 -6.29 -11.74 -30.69
CA GLY A 370 -7.65 -12.23 -30.42
C GLY A 370 -8.56 -11.20 -29.75
N ALA A 371 -8.04 -10.03 -29.37
CA ALA A 371 -8.84 -8.93 -28.83
C ALA A 371 -9.79 -8.37 -29.90
N ARG A 372 -11.06 -8.18 -29.51
CA ARG A 372 -12.10 -7.60 -30.35
C ARG A 372 -12.78 -6.46 -29.61
N ILE A 373 -12.96 -5.33 -30.30
CA ILE A 373 -13.72 -4.18 -29.81
C ILE A 373 -14.77 -3.86 -30.86
N ALA A 374 -16.03 -3.70 -30.47
CA ALA A 374 -17.08 -3.32 -31.39
C ALA A 374 -17.95 -2.21 -30.80
N LEU A 375 -18.27 -1.22 -31.62
CA LEU A 375 -19.22 -0.15 -31.37
C LEU A 375 -20.40 -0.37 -32.32
N SER A 376 -21.60 -0.50 -31.77
CA SER A 376 -22.82 -0.74 -32.54
C SER A 376 -24.09 -0.42 -31.75
N GLY A 377 -25.21 -0.26 -32.44
CA GLY A 377 -26.52 0.02 -31.85
C GLY A 377 -26.76 1.51 -31.61
N GLY A 378 -28.02 1.86 -31.31
CA GLY A 378 -28.50 3.24 -31.20
C GLY A 378 -28.30 4.03 -32.51
N ASP A 379 -28.19 5.36 -32.39
CA ASP A 379 -27.96 6.25 -33.54
C ASP A 379 -26.46 6.41 -33.90
N GLY A 380 -25.57 5.70 -33.20
CA GLY A 380 -24.13 5.79 -33.38
C GLY A 380 -23.50 7.02 -32.69
N ILE A 381 -22.38 7.48 -33.25
CA ILE A 381 -21.72 8.72 -32.84
C ILE A 381 -21.94 9.74 -33.96
N THR A 382 -22.70 10.80 -33.68
CA THR A 382 -22.92 11.91 -34.62
C THR A 382 -22.15 13.15 -34.17
N LEU A 383 -21.41 13.76 -35.08
CA LEU A 383 -20.58 14.94 -34.89
C LEU A 383 -21.09 16.06 -35.79
N GLY A 384 -21.45 17.22 -35.22
CA GLY A 384 -21.74 18.40 -36.01
C GLY A 384 -20.46 19.08 -36.53
N VAL A 385 -20.44 19.48 -37.80
CA VAL A 385 -19.29 20.07 -38.51
C VAL A 385 -19.60 21.55 -38.85
N PRO A 386 -18.67 22.51 -38.72
CA PRO A 386 -17.26 22.38 -38.31
C PRO A 386 -17.04 22.38 -36.79
N ALA A 387 -17.99 22.87 -36.00
CA ALA A 387 -17.93 22.95 -34.53
C ALA A 387 -19.31 22.73 -33.88
N GLY A 388 -20.05 21.72 -34.34
CA GLY A 388 -21.34 21.35 -33.77
C GLY A 388 -21.21 20.43 -32.55
N GLY A 389 -22.30 20.24 -31.82
CA GLY A 389 -22.32 19.33 -30.68
C GLY A 389 -22.15 17.86 -31.07
N VAL A 390 -21.68 17.04 -30.13
CA VAL A 390 -21.61 15.58 -30.28
C VAL A 390 -22.91 14.97 -29.75
N ARG A 391 -23.41 13.95 -30.43
CA ARG A 391 -24.51 13.09 -29.96
C ARG A 391 -24.04 11.64 -29.93
N LEU A 392 -24.19 11.01 -28.76
CA LEU A 392 -23.77 9.63 -28.52
C LEU A 392 -24.99 8.74 -28.25
N GLY A 393 -25.18 7.70 -29.05
CA GLY A 393 -26.17 6.65 -28.80
C GLY A 393 -25.63 5.33 -29.30
N THR A 394 -24.85 4.61 -28.48
CA THR A 394 -24.17 3.41 -28.94
C THR A 394 -23.81 2.44 -27.81
N THR A 395 -23.52 1.19 -28.18
CA THR A 395 -22.98 0.17 -27.28
C THR A 395 -21.56 -0.21 -27.71
N LEU A 396 -20.61 -0.01 -26.81
CA LEU A 396 -19.24 -0.50 -26.93
C LEU A 396 -19.16 -1.91 -26.31
N THR A 397 -18.50 -2.84 -26.98
CA THR A 397 -18.19 -4.17 -26.45
C THR A 397 -16.72 -4.49 -26.60
N THR A 398 -16.13 -5.17 -25.61
CA THR A 398 -14.75 -5.67 -25.66
C THR A 398 -14.75 -7.15 -25.30
N ARG A 399 -13.90 -7.96 -25.93
CA ARG A 399 -13.69 -9.38 -25.58
C ARG A 399 -12.38 -9.93 -26.14
N GLY A 400 -11.85 -11.00 -25.56
CA GLY A 400 -10.71 -11.75 -26.08
C GLY A 400 -9.36 -11.05 -25.91
N GLY A 401 -8.28 -11.74 -26.29
CA GLY A 401 -6.90 -11.22 -26.24
C GLY A 401 -6.40 -10.84 -24.85
N GLY A 402 -6.97 -11.43 -23.79
CA GLY A 402 -6.66 -11.12 -22.40
C GLY A 402 -7.47 -9.97 -21.81
N LEU A 403 -8.38 -9.33 -22.56
CA LEU A 403 -9.29 -8.32 -22.04
C LEU A 403 -10.58 -8.96 -21.49
N PRO A 404 -11.16 -8.42 -20.41
CA PRO A 404 -12.44 -8.90 -19.91
C PRO A 404 -13.57 -8.59 -20.89
N GLU A 405 -14.57 -9.47 -20.92
CA GLU A 405 -15.80 -9.20 -21.66
C GLU A 405 -16.52 -8.01 -21.02
N THR A 406 -16.65 -6.92 -21.78
CA THR A 406 -17.27 -5.68 -21.29
C THR A 406 -18.32 -5.22 -22.28
N ARG A 407 -19.46 -4.73 -21.79
CA ARG A 407 -20.50 -4.06 -22.56
C ARG A 407 -20.80 -2.70 -21.92
N VAL A 408 -20.65 -1.62 -22.68
CA VAL A 408 -20.91 -0.25 -22.24
C VAL A 408 -21.98 0.37 -23.13
N SER A 409 -23.18 0.57 -22.59
CA SER A 409 -24.25 1.30 -23.29
C SER A 409 -24.16 2.78 -22.95
N ILE A 410 -24.13 3.64 -23.96
CA ILE A 410 -23.98 5.10 -23.83
C ILE A 410 -25.14 5.77 -24.57
N THR A 411 -25.78 6.74 -23.91
CA THR A 411 -26.88 7.51 -24.48
C THR A 411 -26.74 8.99 -24.15
N GLN A 412 -27.18 9.84 -25.07
CA GLN A 412 -27.22 11.28 -24.94
C GLN A 412 -28.47 11.79 -25.67
N ALA A 413 -29.40 12.38 -24.92
CA ALA A 413 -30.72 12.73 -25.45
C ALA A 413 -30.68 13.76 -26.59
N ARG A 414 -29.79 14.75 -26.49
CA ARG A 414 -29.54 15.78 -27.51
C ARG A 414 -28.09 16.26 -27.41
N PRO A 415 -27.52 16.87 -28.46
CA PRO A 415 -26.20 17.47 -28.38
C PRO A 415 -26.11 18.44 -27.19
N GLY A 416 -25.06 18.30 -26.37
CA GLY A 416 -24.88 19.12 -25.17
C GLY A 416 -25.81 18.75 -23.99
N ALA A 417 -26.58 17.67 -24.06
CA ALA A 417 -27.17 17.07 -22.85
C ALA A 417 -26.15 16.18 -22.12
N PRO A 418 -26.36 15.90 -20.81
CA PRO A 418 -25.54 14.93 -20.10
C PRO A 418 -25.57 13.55 -20.76
N ILE A 419 -24.39 12.94 -20.87
CA ILE A 419 -24.21 11.56 -21.31
C ILE A 419 -24.55 10.66 -20.12
N ARG A 420 -25.31 9.59 -20.35
CA ARG A 420 -25.59 8.54 -19.37
C ARG A 420 -25.19 7.19 -19.92
N GLY A 421 -24.58 6.36 -19.08
CA GLY A 421 -24.22 5.02 -19.49
C GLY A 421 -24.16 4.00 -18.36
N VAL A 422 -24.16 2.74 -18.77
CA VAL A 422 -24.01 1.58 -17.91
C VAL A 422 -22.96 0.68 -18.52
N ALA A 423 -21.91 0.36 -17.75
CA ALA A 423 -20.91 -0.63 -18.12
C ALA A 423 -21.11 -1.92 -17.31
N GLN A 424 -21.20 -3.04 -18.00
CA GLN A 424 -21.21 -4.38 -17.42
C GLN A 424 -19.93 -5.08 -17.83
N MET A 425 -19.19 -5.61 -16.86
CA MET A 425 -17.91 -6.26 -17.08
C MET A 425 -17.94 -7.65 -16.43
N ALA A 426 -17.61 -8.69 -17.20
CA ALA A 426 -17.38 -10.01 -16.66
C ALA A 426 -16.18 -9.96 -15.68
N PRO A 427 -16.17 -10.79 -14.62
CA PRO A 427 -15.05 -10.80 -13.68
C PRO A 427 -13.71 -10.96 -14.40
N TYR A 428 -12.79 -10.03 -14.15
CA TYR A 428 -11.48 -10.04 -14.77
C TYR A 428 -10.50 -10.80 -13.88
N VAL A 429 -9.90 -11.87 -14.39
CA VAL A 429 -9.02 -12.77 -13.64
C VAL A 429 -7.66 -12.81 -14.32
N ALA A 430 -6.59 -12.56 -13.56
CA ALA A 430 -5.22 -12.72 -14.03
C ALA A 430 -4.28 -13.05 -12.87
N ASN A 431 -3.38 -14.02 -13.07
CA ASN A 431 -2.28 -14.34 -12.15
C ASN A 431 -2.70 -14.44 -10.66
N GLY A 432 -3.83 -15.10 -10.39
CA GLY A 432 -4.33 -15.31 -9.03
C GLY A 432 -5.05 -14.11 -8.40
N ALA A 433 -5.29 -13.04 -9.16
CA ALA A 433 -6.16 -11.92 -8.78
C ALA A 433 -7.46 -11.94 -9.59
N ARG A 434 -8.54 -11.42 -9.01
CA ARG A 434 -9.87 -11.32 -9.60
C ARG A 434 -10.53 -9.99 -9.26
N LEU A 435 -11.04 -9.28 -10.26
CA LEU A 435 -11.83 -8.06 -10.10
C LEU A 435 -13.22 -8.28 -10.67
N ALA A 436 -14.26 -8.13 -9.84
CA ALA A 436 -15.64 -8.10 -10.27
C ALA A 436 -16.26 -6.73 -9.95
N LEU A 437 -17.12 -6.25 -10.84
CA LEU A 437 -17.83 -4.99 -10.69
C LEU A 437 -19.33 -5.27 -10.83
N THR A 438 -20.14 -4.72 -9.95
CA THR A 438 -21.57 -4.54 -10.26
C THR A 438 -21.72 -3.57 -11.45
N PRO A 439 -22.85 -3.54 -12.18
CA PRO A 439 -23.02 -2.63 -13.30
C PRO A 439 -22.62 -1.19 -12.94
N VAL A 440 -21.58 -0.68 -13.60
CA VAL A 440 -21.02 0.64 -13.36
C VAL A 440 -21.93 1.64 -14.04
N ARG A 441 -22.64 2.45 -13.27
CA ARG A 441 -23.48 3.52 -13.81
C ARG A 441 -22.70 4.81 -13.80
N PHE A 442 -22.70 5.52 -14.93
CA PHE A 442 -22.03 6.80 -15.01
C PHE A 442 -22.87 7.85 -15.73
N SER A 443 -22.68 9.11 -15.36
CA SER A 443 -23.26 10.26 -16.05
C SER A 443 -22.26 11.38 -16.16
N ALA A 444 -22.03 11.89 -17.37
CA ALA A 444 -21.10 12.99 -17.64
C ALA A 444 -21.85 14.22 -18.13
N THR A 445 -21.65 15.38 -17.51
CA THR A 445 -22.20 16.65 -17.96
C THR A 445 -21.42 17.18 -19.18
N PRO A 446 -21.95 18.18 -19.92
CA PRO A 446 -21.26 18.77 -21.06
C PRO A 446 -19.90 19.37 -20.71
N GLY A 447 -19.71 19.82 -19.46
CA GLY A 447 -18.43 20.32 -18.95
C GLY A 447 -17.41 19.22 -18.60
N GLY A 448 -17.77 17.94 -18.78
CA GLY A 448 -16.92 16.78 -18.48
C GLY A 448 -17.09 16.21 -17.08
N ALA A 449 -17.81 16.90 -16.18
CA ALA A 449 -18.02 16.42 -14.82
C ALA A 449 -18.80 15.09 -14.83
N THR A 450 -18.18 14.04 -14.32
CA THR A 450 -18.66 12.66 -14.41
C THR A 450 -18.92 12.10 -13.01
N ALA A 451 -20.13 11.58 -12.79
CA ALA A 451 -20.47 10.77 -11.62
C ALA A 451 -20.43 9.30 -11.99
N ILE A 452 -19.88 8.45 -11.13
CA ILE A 452 -19.70 7.01 -11.34
C ILE A 452 -20.14 6.29 -10.07
N THR A 453 -21.01 5.29 -10.19
CA THR A 453 -21.43 4.44 -9.08
C THR A 453 -21.27 2.97 -9.43
N THR A 454 -20.64 2.21 -8.54
CA THR A 454 -20.48 0.76 -8.66
C THR A 454 -20.12 0.15 -7.30
N GLN A 455 -20.01 -1.17 -7.24
CA GLN A 455 -19.41 -1.93 -6.15
C GLN A 455 -18.32 -2.80 -6.73
N VAL A 456 -17.15 -2.70 -6.11
CA VAL A 456 -15.94 -3.46 -6.44
C VAL A 456 -15.87 -4.67 -5.55
N THR A 457 -15.55 -5.83 -6.12
CA THR A 457 -15.14 -7.03 -5.37
C THR A 457 -13.80 -7.50 -5.89
N LEU A 458 -12.82 -7.66 -4.99
CA LEU A 458 -11.43 -7.92 -5.32
C LEU A 458 -10.89 -9.12 -4.54
N ASP A 459 -10.24 -10.02 -5.27
CA ASP A 459 -9.37 -11.06 -4.74
C ASP A 459 -7.96 -10.83 -5.30
N GLY A 460 -6.93 -11.05 -4.50
CA GLY A 460 -5.56 -10.95 -5.01
C GLY A 460 -4.48 -11.02 -3.94
N PRO A 461 -3.23 -11.25 -4.35
CA PRO A 461 -2.09 -11.30 -3.44
C PRO A 461 -1.85 -9.93 -2.77
N ILE A 462 -1.33 -9.94 -1.55
CA ILE A 462 -0.86 -8.73 -0.85
C ILE A 462 0.64 -8.90 -0.63
N GLY A 463 1.48 -7.96 -1.09
CA GLY A 463 2.94 -8.09 -0.92
C GLY A 463 3.54 -9.35 -1.54
N THR A 464 4.50 -9.98 -0.86
CA THR A 464 5.24 -11.15 -1.36
C THR A 464 4.93 -12.41 -0.54
N GLY A 465 4.67 -13.54 -1.19
CA GLY A 465 4.52 -14.84 -0.52
C GLY A 465 3.09 -15.39 -0.58
N ARG A 466 2.61 -15.94 0.54
CA ARG A 466 1.27 -16.57 0.66
C ARG A 466 0.16 -15.59 1.09
N ASP A 467 0.50 -14.31 1.24
CA ASP A 467 -0.40 -13.27 1.71
C ASP A 467 -1.43 -12.89 0.64
N ARG A 468 -2.71 -12.79 1.02
CA ARG A 468 -3.82 -12.65 0.09
C ARG A 468 -5.04 -12.05 0.76
N VAL A 469 -5.81 -11.26 -0.01
CA VAL A 469 -7.17 -10.86 0.33
C VAL A 469 -8.17 -11.59 -0.59
N GLU A 470 -9.28 -12.04 -0.02
CA GLU A 470 -10.38 -12.68 -0.74
C GLU A 470 -11.70 -12.02 -0.35
N GLY A 471 -12.53 -11.74 -1.34
CA GLY A 471 -13.84 -11.13 -1.19
C GLY A 471 -13.82 -9.71 -0.63
N LEU A 472 -12.78 -8.92 -0.91
CA LEU A 472 -12.73 -7.50 -0.52
C LEU A 472 -13.79 -6.74 -1.32
N SER A 473 -14.84 -6.29 -0.66
CA SER A 473 -15.97 -5.62 -1.28
C SER A 473 -16.18 -4.22 -0.72
N ILE A 474 -16.25 -3.23 -1.62
CA ILE A 474 -16.47 -1.82 -1.28
C ILE A 474 -17.33 -1.14 -2.35
N PRO A 475 -18.37 -0.36 -1.99
CA PRO A 475 -19.08 0.49 -2.92
C PRO A 475 -18.26 1.74 -3.26
N ILE A 476 -18.40 2.21 -4.49
CA ILE A 476 -17.68 3.34 -5.07
C ILE A 476 -18.72 4.34 -5.60
N ASP A 477 -18.77 5.53 -5.02
CA ASP A 477 -19.35 6.75 -5.61
C ASP A 477 -18.18 7.69 -5.91
N ALA A 478 -17.90 7.88 -7.20
CA ALA A 478 -16.79 8.70 -7.66
C ALA A 478 -17.29 9.88 -8.50
N ARG A 479 -16.72 11.06 -8.25
CA ARG A 479 -16.97 12.32 -8.96
C ARG A 479 -15.67 12.81 -9.59
N TRP A 480 -15.62 12.81 -10.91
CA TRP A 480 -14.54 13.40 -11.69
C TRP A 480 -14.98 14.75 -12.25
N ASP A 481 -14.13 15.77 -12.22
CA ASP A 481 -14.45 17.10 -12.75
C ASP A 481 -14.31 17.21 -14.28
N GLY A 482 -13.91 16.13 -14.96
CA GLY A 482 -13.63 16.12 -16.40
C GLY A 482 -12.21 16.57 -16.76
N ARG A 483 -11.40 16.92 -15.76
CA ARG A 483 -10.03 17.40 -15.91
C ARG A 483 -9.10 16.62 -14.99
N ALA A 484 -8.74 17.20 -13.85
CA ALA A 484 -7.66 16.71 -13.01
C ALA A 484 -8.12 16.19 -11.66
N ARG A 485 -9.38 16.43 -11.26
CA ARG A 485 -9.87 16.16 -9.91
C ARG A 485 -10.86 14.99 -9.88
N LEU A 486 -10.46 13.89 -9.27
CA LEU A 486 -11.31 12.74 -8.95
C LEU A 486 -11.50 12.66 -7.43
N VAL A 487 -12.74 12.56 -6.97
CA VAL A 487 -13.12 12.41 -5.57
C VAL A 487 -13.94 11.13 -5.43
N VAL A 488 -13.59 10.24 -4.51
CA VAL A 488 -14.26 8.95 -4.32
C VAL A 488 -14.71 8.81 -2.88
N ASN A 489 -15.99 8.49 -2.70
CA ASN A 489 -16.68 8.25 -1.43
C ASN A 489 -16.50 9.41 -0.44
N THR A 490 -17.37 10.42 -0.54
CA THR A 490 -17.39 11.58 0.37
C THR A 490 -18.10 11.30 1.71
N GLY A 491 -18.69 10.12 1.87
CA GLY A 491 -19.33 9.67 3.10
C GLY A 491 -18.83 8.29 3.53
N CYS A 492 -19.30 7.81 4.68
CA CYS A 492 -18.93 6.49 5.18
C CYS A 492 -19.49 5.38 4.29
N VAL A 493 -18.67 4.36 4.02
CA VAL A 493 -19.07 3.20 3.20
C VAL A 493 -18.75 1.88 3.91
N PRO A 494 -19.57 0.83 3.70
CA PRO A 494 -19.26 -0.49 4.23
C PRO A 494 -18.09 -1.12 3.47
N LEU A 495 -17.14 -1.67 4.21
CA LEU A 495 -16.08 -2.55 3.74
C LEU A 495 -16.39 -3.95 4.21
N ALA A 496 -16.43 -4.93 3.30
CA ALA A 496 -16.52 -6.33 3.65
C ALA A 496 -15.27 -7.08 3.17
N VAL A 497 -14.80 -8.03 3.95
CA VAL A 497 -13.68 -8.91 3.59
C VAL A 497 -14.10 -10.33 3.95
N GLN A 498 -13.99 -11.29 3.03
CA GLN A 498 -14.31 -12.69 3.33
C GLN A 498 -13.14 -13.39 4.01
N ARG A 499 -11.91 -13.08 3.58
CA ARG A 499 -10.69 -13.61 4.19
C ARG A 499 -9.54 -12.64 3.97
N LEU A 500 -8.77 -12.40 5.02
CA LEU A 500 -7.49 -11.71 4.95
C LEU A 500 -6.42 -12.62 5.53
N ALA A 501 -5.40 -12.96 4.74
CA ALA A 501 -4.25 -13.75 5.17
C ALA A 501 -2.97 -12.91 5.04
N VAL A 502 -2.27 -12.66 6.15
CA VAL A 502 -1.03 -11.87 6.19
C VAL A 502 -0.08 -12.47 7.22
N SER A 503 1.13 -12.88 6.82
CA SER A 503 2.20 -13.33 7.73
C SER A 503 1.77 -14.37 8.78
N GLY A 504 0.91 -15.33 8.40
CA GLY A 504 0.40 -16.40 9.28
C GLY A 504 -0.88 -16.05 10.06
N LEU A 505 -1.29 -14.77 10.08
CA LEU A 505 -2.62 -14.35 10.53
C LEU A 505 -3.64 -14.64 9.43
N VAL A 506 -4.73 -15.30 9.78
CA VAL A 506 -5.89 -15.47 8.90
C VAL A 506 -7.13 -14.95 9.63
N LEU A 507 -7.72 -13.89 9.13
CA LEU A 507 -8.96 -13.33 9.65
C LEU A 507 -10.18 -13.98 8.99
N ASP A 508 -11.20 -14.22 9.81
CA ASP A 508 -12.53 -14.65 9.41
C ASP A 508 -13.28 -13.51 8.68
N PRO A 509 -14.41 -13.81 8.01
CA PRO A 509 -15.21 -12.78 7.36
C PRO A 509 -15.57 -11.61 8.30
N THR A 510 -15.32 -10.38 7.86
CA THR A 510 -15.56 -9.17 8.64
C THR A 510 -16.24 -8.08 7.81
N ARG A 511 -16.98 -7.20 8.51
CA ARG A 511 -17.58 -5.99 7.95
C ARG A 511 -17.20 -4.79 8.81
N LEU A 512 -16.66 -3.76 8.18
CA LEU A 512 -16.21 -2.52 8.80
C LEU A 512 -16.88 -1.33 8.09
N SER A 513 -16.92 -0.18 8.76
CA SER A 513 -17.34 1.08 8.13
C SER A 513 -16.10 1.96 7.94
N LEU A 514 -15.83 2.34 6.69
CA LEU A 514 -14.76 3.26 6.32
C LEU A 514 -15.35 4.66 6.16
N CYS A 515 -14.97 5.58 7.04
CA CYS A 515 -15.36 6.99 6.95
C CYS A 515 -14.19 7.84 6.44
N PRO A 516 -14.42 8.85 5.59
CA PRO A 516 -13.37 9.78 5.20
C PRO A 516 -12.82 10.53 6.41
N ILE A 517 -11.50 10.76 6.44
CA ILE A 517 -10.87 11.61 7.47
C ILE A 517 -11.18 13.08 7.19
N ASP A 518 -11.10 13.47 5.92
CA ASP A 518 -11.38 14.84 5.46
C ASP A 518 -12.69 14.85 4.64
N THR A 519 -12.59 15.12 3.34
CA THR A 519 -13.72 15.28 2.42
C THR A 519 -14.07 14.01 1.65
N ALA A 520 -13.14 13.06 1.52
CA ALA A 520 -13.31 11.84 0.75
C ALA A 520 -12.29 10.76 1.12
N LEU A 521 -12.64 9.49 0.86
CA LEU A 521 -11.72 8.37 1.07
C LEU A 521 -10.51 8.45 0.14
N LEU A 522 -10.73 8.85 -1.12
CA LEU A 522 -9.68 9.03 -2.11
C LEU A 522 -9.94 10.32 -2.89
N ARG A 523 -8.92 11.18 -2.98
CA ARG A 523 -8.91 12.32 -3.89
C ARG A 523 -7.64 12.31 -4.72
N VAL A 524 -7.79 12.35 -6.04
CA VAL A 524 -6.68 12.50 -6.98
C VAL A 524 -6.79 13.87 -7.63
N GLU A 525 -5.76 14.70 -7.52
CA GLU A 525 -5.73 16.06 -8.07
C GLU A 525 -4.31 16.40 -8.56
N GLY A 526 -4.17 16.73 -9.85
CA GLY A 526 -2.86 17.05 -10.44
C GLY A 526 -1.82 15.91 -10.32
N GLY A 527 -2.28 14.64 -10.33
CA GLY A 527 -1.44 13.45 -10.13
C GLY A 527 -1.06 13.16 -8.68
N ARG A 528 -1.47 14.00 -7.72
CA ARG A 528 -1.28 13.75 -6.28
C ARG A 528 -2.47 13.00 -5.72
N VAL A 529 -2.20 12.00 -4.88
CA VAL A 529 -3.20 11.21 -4.16
C VAL A 529 -3.30 11.72 -2.72
N THR A 530 -4.50 12.08 -2.29
CA THR A 530 -4.81 12.58 -0.94
C THR A 530 -6.10 11.91 -0.43
N GLY A 531 -6.50 12.24 0.80
CA GLY A 531 -7.62 11.62 1.49
C GLY A 531 -7.13 10.56 2.47
N GLY A 532 -8.08 9.80 2.99
CA GLY A 532 -7.81 8.81 4.01
C GLY A 532 -9.09 8.23 4.58
N ALA A 533 -8.94 7.14 5.33
CA ALA A 533 -10.04 6.43 5.94
C ALA A 533 -9.85 6.34 7.45
N ARG A 534 -10.94 6.52 8.20
CA ARG A 534 -11.06 6.22 9.61
C ARG A 534 -12.04 5.07 9.81
N ILE A 535 -11.66 4.12 10.65
CA ILE A 535 -12.51 3.08 11.20
C ILE A 535 -12.75 3.45 12.66
N ALA A 536 -14.02 3.64 13.04
CA ALA A 536 -14.35 4.10 14.38
C ALA A 536 -14.05 3.06 15.46
N ALA A 537 -14.29 1.78 15.20
CA ALA A 537 -13.87 0.65 16.03
C ALA A 537 -13.87 -0.62 15.17
N ALA A 538 -13.05 -1.60 15.52
CA ALA A 538 -13.01 -2.89 14.85
C ALA A 538 -13.00 -4.03 15.88
N SER A 539 -13.71 -5.12 15.58
CA SER A 539 -13.60 -6.40 16.28
C SER A 539 -13.47 -7.50 15.23
N LEU A 540 -12.30 -8.11 15.19
CA LEU A 540 -11.90 -9.09 14.19
C LEU A 540 -11.66 -10.42 14.90
N LYS A 541 -12.09 -11.50 14.26
CA LYS A 541 -11.84 -12.87 14.69
C LYS A 541 -11.00 -13.57 13.64
N GLY A 542 -10.25 -14.58 14.06
CA GLY A 542 -9.46 -15.36 13.15
C GLY A 542 -8.53 -16.31 13.89
N ARG A 543 -7.38 -16.58 13.28
CA ARG A 543 -6.37 -17.48 13.80
C ARG A 543 -4.97 -17.02 13.43
N LEU A 544 -4.03 -17.29 14.30
CA LEU A 544 -2.61 -17.12 14.07
C LEU A 544 -1.96 -18.52 14.04
N GLY A 545 -1.62 -19.00 12.84
CA GLY A 545 -1.34 -20.43 12.63
C GLY A 545 -2.59 -21.29 12.89
N SER A 546 -2.52 -22.17 13.89
CA SER A 546 -3.63 -23.01 14.38
C SER A 546 -4.39 -22.40 15.55
N THR A 547 -3.88 -21.32 16.14
CA THR A 547 -4.38 -20.80 17.42
C THR A 547 -5.47 -19.74 17.19
N PRO A 548 -6.65 -19.85 17.82
CA PRO A 548 -7.70 -18.83 17.74
C PRO A 548 -7.22 -17.46 18.21
N LEU A 549 -7.68 -16.41 17.55
CA LEU A 549 -7.33 -15.03 17.85
C LEU A 549 -8.54 -14.12 17.73
N THR A 550 -8.64 -13.17 18.66
CA THR A 550 -9.51 -11.99 18.53
C THR A 550 -8.66 -10.73 18.58
N LEU A 551 -8.88 -9.81 17.66
CA LEU A 551 -8.24 -8.49 17.61
C LEU A 551 -9.33 -7.42 17.66
N ALA A 552 -9.27 -6.56 18.66
CA ALA A 552 -10.11 -5.37 18.74
C ALA A 552 -9.25 -4.11 18.60
N ALA A 553 -9.84 -3.05 18.02
CA ALA A 553 -9.22 -1.73 17.96
C ALA A 553 -10.28 -0.67 18.32
N ALA A 554 -9.90 0.31 19.12
CA ALA A 554 -10.73 1.46 19.48
C ALA A 554 -10.81 2.51 18.37
N GLY A 555 -9.92 2.44 17.38
CA GLY A 555 -9.94 3.27 16.19
C GLY A 555 -8.81 2.88 15.25
N ALA A 556 -8.96 3.16 13.96
CA ALA A 556 -7.86 3.11 13.02
C ALA A 556 -7.99 4.24 12.01
N THR A 557 -6.87 4.81 11.61
CA THR A 557 -6.78 5.89 10.62
C THR A 557 -5.69 5.58 9.63
N ILE A 558 -5.96 5.81 8.34
CA ILE A 558 -5.00 5.64 7.24
C ILE A 558 -5.02 6.93 6.43
N ARG A 559 -3.86 7.57 6.21
CA ARG A 559 -3.73 8.75 5.34
C ARG A 559 -2.98 8.37 4.06
N LEU A 560 -3.58 8.68 2.92
CA LEU A 560 -3.04 8.28 1.62
C LEU A 560 -1.88 9.17 1.15
N ALA A 561 -1.88 10.44 1.55
CA ALA A 561 -0.84 11.40 1.15
C ALA A 561 0.53 11.00 1.72
N ASP A 562 0.56 10.69 3.02
CA ASP A 562 1.77 10.35 3.77
C ASP A 562 2.10 8.85 3.75
N ARG A 563 1.15 8.04 3.27
CA ARG A 563 1.17 6.56 3.28
C ARG A 563 1.37 6.00 4.69
N ASP A 564 0.78 6.68 5.67
CA ASP A 564 0.84 6.32 7.08
C ASP A 564 -0.51 5.80 7.60
N PHE A 565 -0.43 5.16 8.76
CA PHE A 565 -1.58 4.73 9.52
C PHE A 565 -1.31 4.79 11.02
N ALA A 566 -2.38 4.89 11.79
CA ALA A 566 -2.39 4.80 13.25
C ALA A 566 -3.58 3.94 13.68
N ILE A 567 -3.35 3.05 14.64
CA ILE A 567 -4.37 2.18 15.24
C ILE A 567 -4.36 2.44 16.74
N ASP A 568 -5.51 2.81 17.27
CA ASP A 568 -5.71 3.17 18.67
C ASP A 568 -6.36 2.01 19.44
N GLY A 569 -5.90 1.78 20.66
CA GLY A 569 -6.48 0.81 21.59
C GLY A 569 -6.54 -0.61 21.01
N VAL A 570 -5.41 -1.10 20.51
CA VAL A 570 -5.29 -2.47 19.99
C VAL A 570 -5.37 -3.44 21.17
N ARG A 571 -6.31 -4.39 21.12
CA ARG A 571 -6.44 -5.46 22.10
C ARG A 571 -6.45 -6.81 21.43
N THR A 572 -5.46 -7.63 21.74
CA THR A 572 -5.28 -8.94 21.12
C THR A 572 -5.43 -10.03 22.17
N ARG A 573 -6.25 -11.04 21.86
CA ARG A 573 -6.38 -12.26 22.67
C ARG A 573 -6.04 -13.44 21.79
N ILE A 574 -5.11 -14.28 22.23
CA ILE A 574 -4.57 -15.41 21.47
C ILE A 574 -4.67 -16.65 22.36
N GLY A 575 -5.32 -17.71 21.87
CA GLY A 575 -5.50 -18.96 22.60
C GLY A 575 -6.96 -19.31 22.88
N THR A 576 -7.16 -20.41 23.61
CA THR A 576 -8.49 -20.87 24.04
C THR A 576 -8.92 -20.14 25.33
N PRO A 577 -10.21 -20.10 25.69
CA PRO A 577 -10.69 -19.36 26.86
C PRO A 577 -9.97 -19.68 28.18
N GLU A 578 -9.48 -20.92 28.32
CA GLU A 578 -8.78 -21.41 29.50
C GLU A 578 -7.31 -20.94 29.55
N ARG A 579 -6.75 -20.53 28.40
CA ARG A 579 -5.33 -20.20 28.21
C ARG A 579 -5.17 -19.07 27.18
N VAL A 580 -5.45 -17.84 27.64
CA VAL A 580 -5.44 -16.66 26.77
C VAL A 580 -4.18 -15.83 27.02
N THR A 581 -3.33 -15.72 25.99
CA THR A 581 -2.29 -14.70 25.92
C THR A 581 -2.92 -13.36 25.54
N ARG A 582 -2.58 -12.31 26.27
CA ARG A 582 -3.12 -10.94 26.10
C ARG A 582 -2.00 -10.02 25.66
N LEU A 583 -2.24 -9.24 24.60
CA LEU A 583 -1.33 -8.21 24.12
C LEU A 583 -2.16 -6.98 23.75
N ASP A 584 -2.01 -5.92 24.53
CA ASP A 584 -2.77 -4.68 24.42
C ASP A 584 -1.80 -3.53 24.17
N PHE A 585 -2.10 -2.64 23.21
CA PHE A 585 -1.29 -1.48 22.88
C PHE A 585 -2.17 -0.23 22.82
N GLY A 586 -1.72 0.85 23.47
CA GLY A 586 -2.39 2.14 23.43
C GLY A 586 -2.45 2.70 22.01
N THR A 587 -1.31 2.73 21.32
CA THR A 587 -1.21 3.15 19.91
C THR A 587 -0.21 2.31 19.14
N VAL A 588 -0.51 2.06 17.87
CA VAL A 588 0.41 1.45 16.89
C VAL A 588 0.37 2.30 15.63
N THR A 589 1.51 2.90 15.27
CA THR A 589 1.67 3.70 14.06
C THR A 589 2.49 2.94 13.02
N GLY A 590 2.34 3.30 11.75
CA GLY A 590 3.16 2.74 10.69
C GLY A 590 3.13 3.57 9.42
N ARG A 591 4.18 3.47 8.61
CA ARG A 591 4.27 4.07 7.28
C ARG A 591 4.79 3.07 6.25
N THR A 592 4.29 3.17 5.03
CA THR A 592 4.81 2.36 3.92
C THR A 592 6.10 2.99 3.38
N THR A 593 7.17 2.20 3.29
CA THR A 593 8.48 2.56 2.74
C THR A 593 8.73 1.77 1.45
N ALA A 594 9.85 2.04 0.77
CA ALA A 594 10.25 1.24 -0.41
C ALA A 594 10.59 -0.22 -0.06
N GLN A 595 10.95 -0.51 1.20
CA GLN A 595 11.40 -1.82 1.66
C GLN A 595 10.30 -2.62 2.38
N GLY A 596 9.24 -1.96 2.87
CA GLY A 596 8.19 -2.60 3.64
C GLY A 596 7.40 -1.59 4.47
N ILE A 597 7.04 -1.95 5.69
CA ILE A 597 6.34 -1.07 6.64
C ILE A 597 7.22 -0.86 7.87
N ALA A 598 7.27 0.37 8.38
CA ALA A 598 7.98 0.71 9.62
C ALA A 598 7.14 1.66 10.47
N GLY A 599 7.25 1.59 11.80
CA GLY A 599 6.47 2.44 12.70
C GLY A 599 6.84 2.27 14.17
N ALA A 600 5.99 2.77 15.06
CA ALA A 600 6.19 2.71 16.50
C ALA A 600 4.95 2.17 17.24
N PHE A 601 5.13 1.72 18.47
CA PHE A 601 4.06 1.33 19.38
C PHE A 601 4.28 1.95 20.77
N ALA A 602 3.20 2.22 21.49
CA ALA A 602 3.25 2.78 22.84
C ALA A 602 2.11 2.27 23.72
N GLY A 603 2.30 2.33 25.04
CA GLY A 603 1.32 1.89 26.03
C GLY A 603 1.04 0.39 25.93
N GLY A 604 2.06 -0.40 25.60
CA GLY A 604 1.96 -1.84 25.46
C GLY A 604 1.85 -2.53 26.82
N SER A 605 1.01 -3.55 26.90
CA SER A 605 0.84 -4.39 28.08
C SER A 605 0.46 -5.80 27.65
N GLY A 606 0.71 -6.78 28.50
CA GLY A 606 0.38 -8.15 28.14
C GLY A 606 0.66 -9.17 29.21
N GLN A 607 0.27 -10.39 28.92
CA GLN A 607 0.52 -11.57 29.74
C GLN A 607 0.50 -12.80 28.84
N ILE A 608 1.50 -13.65 28.96
CA ILE A 608 1.52 -14.95 28.29
C ILE A 608 0.67 -15.93 29.12
N ALA A 609 -0.20 -16.69 28.47
CA ALA A 609 -1.04 -17.67 29.14
C ALA A 609 -0.22 -18.60 30.06
N ASN A 610 -0.69 -18.81 31.28
CA ASN A 610 -0.06 -19.63 32.33
C ASN A 610 1.29 -19.14 32.87
N VAL A 611 1.87 -18.06 32.33
CA VAL A 611 3.06 -17.43 32.88
C VAL A 611 2.62 -16.37 33.90
N PRO A 612 3.00 -16.49 35.18
CA PRO A 612 2.56 -15.57 36.23
C PRO A 612 3.38 -14.26 36.23
N LEU A 613 3.57 -13.67 35.05
CA LEU A 613 4.30 -12.42 34.84
C LEU A 613 3.46 -11.48 33.98
N LEU A 614 3.36 -10.22 34.41
CA LEU A 614 2.68 -9.15 33.71
C LEU A 614 3.70 -8.27 32.98
N LEU A 615 3.37 -7.93 31.76
CA LEU A 615 4.13 -7.03 30.90
C LEU A 615 3.40 -5.69 30.87
N GLY A 616 4.10 -4.58 31.06
CA GLY A 616 3.50 -3.24 31.11
C GLY A 616 4.38 -2.18 30.47
N GLU A 617 3.81 -1.01 30.22
CA GLU A 617 4.52 0.19 29.75
C GLU A 617 5.43 -0.04 28.52
N ALA A 618 5.09 -0.99 27.66
CA ALA A 618 5.93 -1.32 26.52
C ALA A 618 5.84 -0.25 25.43
N ALA A 619 6.99 0.21 24.95
CA ALA A 619 7.10 1.21 23.89
C ALA A 619 8.33 0.98 23.04
N GLY A 620 8.25 1.33 21.75
CA GLY A 620 9.38 1.15 20.83
C GLY A 620 8.99 1.21 19.35
N ASP A 621 9.91 0.75 18.52
CA ASP A 621 9.80 0.76 17.06
C ASP A 621 9.57 -0.65 16.51
N TRP A 622 8.96 -0.74 15.33
CA TRP A 622 8.75 -2.00 14.63
C TRP A 622 8.91 -1.86 13.11
N THR A 623 9.25 -2.98 12.46
CA THR A 623 9.35 -3.10 10.99
C THR A 623 8.75 -4.40 10.50
N LEU A 624 8.12 -4.38 9.32
CA LEU A 624 7.65 -5.55 8.59
C LEU A 624 8.22 -5.51 7.17
N VAL A 625 9.26 -6.32 6.94
CA VAL A 625 10.01 -6.37 5.67
C VAL A 625 10.14 -7.83 5.24
N GLY A 626 9.71 -8.15 4.02
CA GLY A 626 9.81 -9.51 3.48
C GLY A 626 9.10 -10.59 4.32
N GLY A 627 8.02 -10.23 5.03
CA GLY A 627 7.28 -11.12 5.93
C GLY A 627 7.91 -11.34 7.31
N ALA A 628 9.01 -10.64 7.63
CA ALA A 628 9.63 -10.64 8.96
C ALA A 628 9.22 -9.40 9.75
N LEU A 629 8.52 -9.61 10.88
CA LEU A 629 8.19 -8.56 11.84
C LEU A 629 9.33 -8.46 12.87
N ARG A 630 9.91 -7.28 13.05
CA ARG A 630 10.93 -7.00 14.08
C ARG A 630 10.50 -5.84 14.95
N LEU A 631 10.73 -5.92 16.25
CA LEU A 631 10.44 -4.87 17.22
C LEU A 631 11.66 -4.61 18.09
N ASN A 632 11.88 -3.35 18.46
CA ASN A 632 12.87 -2.93 19.44
C ASN A 632 12.21 -1.99 20.45
N GLY A 633 12.51 -2.09 21.74
CA GLY A 633 11.90 -1.20 22.72
C GLY A 633 12.30 -1.43 24.17
N THR A 634 11.45 -0.90 25.05
CA THR A 634 11.52 -1.08 26.51
C THR A 634 10.17 -1.57 27.01
N MET A 635 10.15 -2.14 28.22
CA MET A 635 8.92 -2.54 28.90
C MET A 635 9.15 -2.75 30.41
N GLY A 636 8.10 -2.72 31.21
CA GLY A 636 8.10 -3.18 32.59
C GLY A 636 7.68 -4.65 32.69
N VAL A 637 8.25 -5.36 33.67
CA VAL A 637 7.85 -6.71 34.05
C VAL A 637 7.50 -6.72 35.53
N SER A 638 6.31 -7.22 35.87
CA SER A 638 5.84 -7.35 37.25
C SER A 638 5.25 -8.73 37.51
N ASP A 639 5.11 -9.07 38.78
CA ASP A 639 4.53 -10.33 39.21
C ASP A 639 3.00 -10.33 39.07
N ALA A 640 2.42 -11.44 38.63
CA ALA A 640 0.97 -11.63 38.60
C ALA A 640 0.39 -12.20 39.91
N ALA A 641 1.23 -12.65 40.85
CA ALA A 641 0.80 -13.21 42.13
C ALA A 641 0.15 -12.14 43.04
N GLY A 642 -0.85 -12.54 43.85
CA GLY A 642 -1.52 -11.63 44.79
C GLY A 642 -0.60 -11.04 45.85
N SER A 643 0.40 -11.80 46.28
CA SER A 643 1.59 -11.31 46.98
C SER A 643 2.78 -11.39 46.02
N ALA A 644 3.27 -10.22 45.58
CA ALA A 644 4.34 -10.15 44.61
C ALA A 644 5.64 -10.79 45.16
N ARG A 645 6.26 -11.71 44.41
CA ARG A 645 7.54 -12.35 44.75
C ARG A 645 8.71 -11.40 44.48
N PHE A 646 8.55 -10.48 43.53
CA PHE A 646 9.54 -9.47 43.18
C PHE A 646 8.85 -8.12 42.90
N LYS A 647 9.57 -7.02 43.13
CA LYS A 647 9.13 -5.67 42.77
C LYS A 647 9.26 -5.47 41.26
N PRO A 648 8.46 -4.58 40.62
CA PRO A 648 8.54 -4.36 39.18
C PRO A 648 9.97 -4.06 38.70
N VAL A 649 10.39 -4.70 37.61
CA VAL A 649 11.69 -4.49 36.97
C VAL A 649 11.52 -3.91 35.57
N ALA A 650 12.49 -3.11 35.14
CA ALA A 650 12.50 -2.50 33.81
C ALA A 650 13.32 -3.36 32.83
N ALA A 651 12.72 -3.78 31.73
CA ALA A 651 13.41 -4.40 30.62
C ALA A 651 13.82 -3.34 29.59
N ARG A 652 15.11 -3.32 29.26
CA ARG A 652 15.73 -2.44 28.25
C ARG A 652 16.39 -3.28 27.16
N ASP A 653 16.69 -2.65 26.03
CA ASP A 653 17.27 -3.29 24.85
C ASP A 653 16.46 -4.52 24.38
N VAL A 654 15.13 -4.42 24.51
CA VAL A 654 14.24 -5.50 24.14
C VAL A 654 14.20 -5.59 22.63
N THR A 655 14.62 -6.72 22.08
CA THR A 655 14.50 -7.04 20.65
C THR A 655 13.54 -8.21 20.50
N LEU A 656 12.68 -8.16 19.49
CA LEU A 656 11.78 -9.24 19.13
C LEU A 656 11.80 -9.45 17.61
N SER A 657 11.80 -10.70 17.16
CA SER A 657 11.57 -11.07 15.77
C SER A 657 10.49 -12.13 15.66
N LEU A 658 9.58 -11.96 14.71
CA LEU A 658 8.59 -12.96 14.30
C LEU A 658 8.84 -13.29 12.84
N ILE A 659 9.33 -14.51 12.61
CA ILE A 659 9.68 -15.04 11.28
C ILE A 659 9.16 -16.46 11.19
N GLY A 660 8.36 -16.76 10.16
CA GLY A 660 7.89 -18.13 9.90
C GLY A 660 7.08 -18.76 11.04
N GLY A 661 6.43 -17.96 11.89
CA GLY A 661 5.65 -18.44 13.03
C GLY A 661 6.44 -18.67 14.32
N THR A 662 7.74 -18.33 14.34
CA THR A 662 8.58 -18.37 15.54
C THR A 662 8.85 -16.95 16.03
N ILE A 663 8.57 -16.70 17.31
CA ILE A 663 8.96 -15.50 18.04
C ILE A 663 10.30 -15.77 18.71
N THR A 664 11.29 -14.90 18.49
CA THR A 664 12.53 -14.85 19.26
C THR A 664 12.62 -13.48 19.92
N ALA A 665 12.87 -13.41 21.22
CA ALA A 665 13.07 -12.15 21.92
C ALA A 665 14.30 -12.20 22.83
N ALA A 666 14.92 -11.05 23.05
CA ALA A 666 15.99 -10.88 24.02
C ALA A 666 15.86 -9.50 24.69
N GLY A 667 16.33 -9.36 25.92
CA GLY A 667 16.35 -8.08 26.62
C GLY A 667 17.05 -8.19 27.97
N THR A 668 17.31 -7.03 28.58
CA THR A 668 18.04 -6.95 29.86
C THR A 668 17.14 -6.35 30.94
N LEU A 669 16.98 -7.04 32.06
CA LEU A 669 16.21 -6.60 33.23
C LEU A 669 17.07 -5.73 34.16
N PHE A 670 16.49 -4.65 34.65
CA PHE A 670 17.10 -3.68 35.55
C PHE A 670 16.17 -3.36 36.73
N GLU A 671 16.75 -3.10 37.89
CA GLU A 671 16.03 -2.45 38.99
C GLU A 671 15.77 -0.97 38.60
N PRO A 672 14.52 -0.48 38.66
CA PRO A 672 14.17 0.82 38.06
C PRO A 672 14.87 2.04 38.66
N VAL A 673 15.13 2.06 39.97
CA VAL A 673 15.61 3.26 40.69
C VAL A 673 17.13 3.42 40.55
N SER A 674 17.88 2.39 40.92
CA SER A 674 19.35 2.36 40.84
C SER A 674 19.87 2.05 39.43
N SER A 675 19.00 1.58 38.52
CA SER A 675 19.41 1.05 37.21
C SER A 675 20.43 -0.08 37.32
N THR A 676 20.39 -0.86 38.39
CA THR A 676 21.25 -2.03 38.56
C THR A 676 20.80 -3.16 37.64
N LYS A 677 21.71 -3.76 36.89
CA LYS A 677 21.44 -4.91 36.02
C LYS A 677 21.07 -6.13 36.88
N VAL A 678 19.93 -6.76 36.58
CA VAL A 678 19.40 -7.93 37.29
C VAL A 678 19.65 -9.21 36.48
N ALA A 679 19.22 -9.25 35.22
CA ALA A 679 19.34 -10.46 34.39
C ALA A 679 19.32 -10.14 32.89
N ASP A 680 20.01 -10.94 32.08
CA ASP A 680 19.78 -11.04 30.64
C ASP A 680 18.73 -12.12 30.37
N VAL A 681 17.77 -11.84 29.49
CA VAL A 681 16.68 -12.76 29.16
C VAL A 681 16.70 -13.07 27.68
N THR A 682 16.60 -14.35 27.33
CA THR A 682 16.33 -14.80 25.95
C THR A 682 15.06 -15.64 25.93
N LEU A 683 14.27 -15.53 24.86
CA LEU A 683 12.98 -16.19 24.72
C LEU A 683 12.80 -16.71 23.31
N VAL A 684 12.29 -17.94 23.18
CA VAL A 684 11.86 -18.51 21.91
C VAL A 684 10.47 -19.10 22.08
N HIS A 685 9.55 -18.79 21.17
CA HIS A 685 8.19 -19.29 21.19
C HIS A 685 7.69 -19.65 19.78
N ALA A 686 7.20 -20.87 19.60
CA ALA A 686 6.60 -21.33 18.36
C ALA A 686 5.07 -21.20 18.42
N LEU A 687 4.49 -20.35 17.56
CA LEU A 687 3.06 -20.06 17.56
C LEU A 687 2.20 -21.25 17.15
N GLY A 688 2.71 -22.13 16.29
CA GLY A 688 1.94 -23.28 15.75
C GLY A 688 1.67 -24.38 16.79
N THR A 689 2.58 -24.56 17.75
CA THR A 689 2.48 -25.55 18.83
C THR A 689 2.13 -24.91 20.18
N GLY A 690 2.26 -23.58 20.29
CA GLY A 690 2.14 -22.87 21.56
C GLY A 690 3.27 -23.16 22.55
N THR A 691 4.37 -23.78 22.11
CA THR A 691 5.51 -24.15 22.96
C THR A 691 6.55 -23.05 22.98
N GLY A 692 7.14 -22.77 24.14
CA GLY A 692 8.24 -21.82 24.25
C GLY A 692 9.12 -22.05 25.46
N ARG A 693 10.23 -21.32 25.49
CA ARG A 693 11.16 -21.26 26.61
C ARG A 693 11.66 -19.83 26.80
N ALA A 694 12.00 -19.50 28.05
CA ALA A 694 12.70 -18.31 28.43
C ALA A 694 13.86 -18.68 29.36
N ASP A 695 15.05 -18.15 29.07
CA ASP A 695 16.27 -18.39 29.82
C ASP A 695 16.75 -17.06 30.41
N LEU A 696 17.00 -17.05 31.71
CA LEU A 696 17.44 -15.91 32.49
C LEU A 696 18.89 -16.17 32.94
N SER A 697 19.79 -15.25 32.62
CA SER A 697 21.18 -15.26 33.05
C SER A 697 21.42 -14.12 34.04
N VAL A 698 21.82 -14.45 35.27
CA VAL A 698 22.13 -13.49 36.34
C VAL A 698 23.65 -13.49 36.55
N PRO A 699 24.40 -12.61 35.87
CA PRO A 699 25.86 -12.64 35.89
C PRO A 699 26.44 -12.32 37.28
N GLY A 700 25.70 -11.57 38.11
CA GLY A 700 26.09 -11.21 39.48
C GLY A 700 25.41 -9.92 39.92
N ILE A 701 24.47 -10.02 40.84
CA ILE A 701 23.83 -8.88 41.51
C ILE A 701 24.61 -8.62 42.78
N THR A 702 25.23 -7.44 42.89
CA THR A 702 25.97 -7.02 44.08
C THR A 702 25.08 -6.23 45.01
N PHE A 703 25.07 -6.62 46.28
CA PHE A 703 24.42 -5.90 47.37
C PHE A 703 25.47 -5.27 48.26
N ALA A 704 25.30 -3.99 48.60
CA ALA A 704 26.15 -3.30 49.57
C ALA A 704 25.37 -2.15 50.23
N LYS A 705 25.84 -1.72 51.41
CA LYS A 705 25.24 -0.61 52.15
C LYS A 705 25.18 0.65 51.28
N ASP A 706 24.04 1.35 51.31
CA ASP A 706 23.75 2.56 50.52
C ASP A 706 23.75 2.38 48.99
N THR A 707 23.76 1.14 48.50
CA THR A 707 23.59 0.79 47.08
C THR A 707 22.30 -0.02 46.89
N LEU A 708 22.32 -1.09 46.08
CA LEU A 708 21.21 -2.01 45.98
C LEU A 708 21.13 -2.86 47.26
N GLN A 709 19.94 -2.92 47.86
CA GLN A 709 19.60 -3.86 48.93
C GLN A 709 18.52 -4.84 48.42
N PRO A 710 18.44 -6.08 48.94
CA PRO A 710 17.50 -7.09 48.42
C PRO A 710 16.03 -6.67 48.47
N ASP A 711 15.64 -5.82 49.42
CA ASP A 711 14.28 -5.30 49.54
C ASP A 711 13.88 -4.42 48.35
N ALA A 712 14.84 -3.87 47.58
CA ALA A 712 14.57 -3.19 46.31
C ALA A 712 14.14 -4.15 45.19
N LEU A 713 14.51 -5.43 45.26
CA LEU A 713 14.16 -6.44 44.27
C LEU A 713 12.99 -7.33 44.70
N THR A 714 12.86 -7.63 46.00
CA THR A 714 11.80 -8.50 46.51
C THR A 714 11.23 -7.98 47.84
N PRO A 715 9.90 -7.99 48.02
CA PRO A 715 9.33 -7.65 49.32
C PRO A 715 9.57 -8.76 50.37
N LEU A 716 9.99 -9.97 49.98
CA LEU A 716 10.13 -11.12 50.88
C LEU A 716 11.27 -10.96 51.91
N THR A 717 12.21 -10.06 51.68
CA THR A 717 13.31 -9.78 52.60
C THR A 717 12.99 -8.67 53.59
N PHE A 718 11.90 -7.91 53.35
CA PHE A 718 11.52 -6.78 54.18
C PHE A 718 11.19 -7.22 55.61
N GLY A 719 11.87 -6.65 56.60
CA GLY A 719 11.69 -7.00 58.01
C GLY A 719 12.30 -8.35 58.44
N VAL A 720 12.95 -9.08 57.53
CA VAL A 720 13.62 -10.37 57.81
C VAL A 720 15.13 -10.20 57.88
N ILE A 721 15.70 -9.54 56.87
CA ILE A 721 17.13 -9.26 56.74
C ILE A 721 17.36 -7.80 56.34
N ALA A 722 18.51 -7.26 56.73
CA ALA A 722 18.96 -5.90 56.40
C ALA A 722 20.49 -5.86 56.23
N ASP A 723 21.01 -4.72 55.76
CA ASP A 723 22.45 -4.44 55.63
C ASP A 723 23.23 -5.56 54.91
N VAL A 724 22.65 -6.06 53.81
CA VAL A 724 23.24 -7.17 53.04
C VAL A 724 24.46 -6.67 52.27
N ASN A 725 25.57 -7.38 52.44
CA ASN A 725 26.82 -7.16 51.73
C ASN A 725 27.28 -8.49 51.10
N GLY A 726 27.22 -8.59 49.78
CA GLY A 726 27.52 -9.83 49.08
C GLY A 726 27.07 -9.81 47.62
N SER A 727 27.09 -10.96 46.97
CA SER A 727 26.61 -11.08 45.59
C SER A 727 25.81 -12.35 45.35
N VAL A 728 24.86 -12.28 44.43
CA VAL A 728 24.06 -13.42 43.97
C VAL A 728 24.22 -13.57 42.46
N SER A 729 24.62 -14.74 42.00
CA SER A 729 24.70 -15.10 40.57
C SER A 729 23.97 -16.40 40.29
N GLY A 730 23.56 -16.61 39.05
CA GLY A 730 22.80 -17.82 38.71
C GLY A 730 22.15 -17.80 37.34
N GLU A 731 21.30 -18.80 37.12
CA GLU A 731 20.53 -18.96 35.91
C GLU A 731 19.14 -19.55 36.21
N GLY A 732 18.17 -19.20 35.37
CA GLY A 732 16.80 -19.69 35.45
C GLY A 732 16.29 -20.11 34.07
N HIS A 733 15.52 -21.20 34.02
CA HIS A 733 14.93 -21.73 32.80
C HIS A 733 13.43 -21.89 33.02
N ILE A 734 12.63 -21.34 32.12
CA ILE A 734 11.17 -21.44 32.13
C ILE A 734 10.77 -22.04 30.80
N ALA A 735 10.02 -23.13 30.81
CA ALA A 735 9.47 -23.75 29.61
C ALA A 735 7.95 -23.89 29.72
N TRP A 736 7.25 -23.70 28.61
CA TRP A 736 5.81 -23.85 28.55
C TRP A 736 5.38 -24.58 27.28
N ASN A 737 4.28 -25.33 27.41
CA ASN A 737 3.67 -26.06 26.32
C ASN A 737 2.15 -26.22 26.57
N ALA A 738 1.50 -27.05 25.76
CA ALA A 738 0.07 -27.29 25.88
C ALA A 738 -0.33 -27.96 27.22
N GLY A 739 0.59 -28.59 27.94
CA GLY A 739 0.35 -29.25 29.24
C GLY A 739 0.57 -28.36 30.46
N GLY A 740 1.27 -27.23 30.33
CA GLY A 740 1.53 -26.32 31.45
C GLY A 740 2.85 -25.56 31.36
N VAL A 741 3.32 -25.05 32.50
CA VAL A 741 4.60 -24.34 32.67
C VAL A 741 5.47 -25.10 33.66
N THR A 742 6.74 -25.27 33.33
CA THR A 742 7.78 -25.83 34.21
C THR A 742 8.89 -24.81 34.35
N SER A 743 9.52 -24.73 35.52
CA SER A 743 10.65 -23.82 35.71
C SER A 743 11.73 -24.41 36.61
N THR A 744 12.99 -24.12 36.34
CA THR A 744 14.15 -24.58 37.13
C THR A 744 15.16 -23.45 37.26
N GLY A 745 16.09 -23.55 38.20
CA GLY A 745 17.18 -22.58 38.28
C GLY A 745 18.23 -22.95 39.30
N ILE A 746 19.40 -22.35 39.17
CA ILE A 746 20.53 -22.53 40.10
C ILE A 746 21.06 -21.16 40.48
N PHE A 747 21.04 -20.84 41.77
CA PHE A 747 21.50 -19.56 42.30
C PHE A 747 22.54 -19.78 43.39
N ARG A 748 23.53 -18.90 43.44
CA ARG A 748 24.67 -19.03 44.33
C ARG A 748 24.97 -17.72 45.02
N THR A 749 25.45 -17.83 46.23
CA THR A 749 26.13 -16.76 46.93
C THR A 749 27.37 -17.29 47.61
N ALA A 750 28.44 -16.49 47.64
CA ALA A 750 29.70 -16.81 48.28
C ALA A 750 30.07 -15.72 49.27
N GLY A 751 29.98 -16.04 50.56
CA GLY A 751 30.45 -15.17 51.64
C GLY A 751 29.59 -13.91 51.84
N THR A 752 28.27 -14.03 51.80
CA THR A 752 27.37 -12.88 52.07
C THR A 752 27.25 -12.59 53.56
N ASP A 753 27.36 -11.32 53.91
CA ASP A 753 27.10 -10.80 55.24
C ASP A 753 25.72 -10.14 55.28
N LEU A 754 25.00 -10.28 56.39
CA LEU A 754 23.70 -9.66 56.61
C LEU A 754 23.38 -9.46 58.09
N ALA A 755 22.46 -8.54 58.38
CA ALA A 755 21.82 -8.41 59.68
C ALA A 755 20.46 -9.13 59.63
N ALA A 756 20.28 -10.17 60.44
CA ALA A 756 19.00 -10.86 60.61
C ALA A 756 18.32 -10.43 61.91
N ALA A 757 17.02 -10.72 62.05
CA ALA A 757 16.25 -10.41 63.27
C ALA A 757 16.87 -11.00 64.56
N PHE A 758 17.60 -12.11 64.44
CA PHE A 758 18.29 -12.72 65.58
C PHE A 758 19.69 -12.14 65.82
N GLY A 759 20.34 -11.50 64.85
CA GLY A 759 21.70 -10.95 64.99
C GLY A 759 22.47 -10.90 63.67
N PRO A 760 23.70 -10.34 63.66
CA PRO A 760 24.55 -10.32 62.47
C PRO A 760 25.03 -11.72 62.09
N VAL A 761 25.08 -11.97 60.77
CA VAL A 761 25.54 -13.21 60.15
C VAL A 761 26.61 -12.85 59.11
N THR A 762 27.73 -13.57 59.12
CA THR A 762 28.83 -13.34 58.18
C THR A 762 29.19 -14.60 57.41
N GLY A 763 29.66 -14.41 56.19
CA GLY A 763 30.23 -15.48 55.37
C GLY A 763 29.23 -16.54 54.90
N ILE A 764 27.96 -16.18 54.64
CA ILE A 764 26.96 -17.13 54.15
C ILE A 764 27.34 -17.58 52.74
N ALA A 765 27.48 -18.89 52.53
CA ALA A 765 27.68 -19.48 51.21
C ALA A 765 26.67 -20.61 50.97
N THR A 766 26.02 -20.62 49.81
CA THR A 766 25.06 -21.67 49.43
C THR A 766 24.85 -21.70 47.92
N GLU A 767 24.52 -22.89 47.40
CA GLU A 767 23.98 -23.11 46.06
C GLU A 767 22.57 -23.67 46.20
N ILE A 768 21.57 -22.98 45.64
CA ILE A 768 20.16 -23.40 45.67
C ILE A 768 19.76 -23.88 44.29
N ARG A 769 19.25 -25.12 44.22
CA ARG A 769 18.69 -25.73 43.01
C ARG A 769 17.17 -25.77 43.07
N PHE A 770 16.53 -24.92 42.27
CA PHE A 770 15.08 -24.84 42.15
C PHE A 770 14.55 -25.90 41.19
N THR A 771 13.60 -26.72 41.66
CA THR A 771 12.78 -27.63 40.84
C THR A 771 11.53 -26.94 40.29
N ASP A 772 11.12 -25.84 40.92
CA ASP A 772 10.13 -24.89 40.42
C ASP A 772 10.51 -23.47 40.85
N LEU A 773 11.26 -22.78 39.99
CA LEU A 773 11.75 -21.42 40.25
C LEU A 773 10.61 -20.40 40.41
N LEU A 774 9.54 -20.52 39.62
CA LEU A 774 8.38 -19.64 39.73
C LEU A 774 7.73 -19.81 41.11
N ASN A 775 7.54 -21.02 41.60
CA ASN A 775 7.00 -21.22 42.95
C ASN A 775 8.04 -21.11 44.08
N LEU A 776 9.29 -20.73 43.78
CA LEU A 776 10.41 -20.67 44.72
C LEU A 776 10.64 -22.00 45.47
N GLN A 777 10.43 -23.13 44.79
CA GLN A 777 10.59 -24.48 45.36
C GLN A 777 11.92 -25.11 44.95
N SER A 778 12.69 -25.58 45.94
CA SER A 778 13.95 -26.29 45.74
C SER A 778 13.81 -27.80 45.84
N ALA A 779 14.82 -28.51 45.33
CA ALA A 779 15.06 -29.89 45.72
C ALA A 779 15.33 -29.97 47.24
N PRO A 780 15.01 -31.09 47.91
CA PRO A 780 15.38 -31.31 49.31
C PRO A 780 16.91 -31.39 49.48
N GLY A 781 17.39 -31.22 50.72
CA GLY A 781 18.80 -31.38 51.07
C GLY A 781 19.74 -30.28 50.55
N GLN A 782 19.25 -29.05 50.33
CA GLN A 782 20.13 -27.91 50.03
C GLN A 782 20.99 -27.60 51.25
N VAL A 783 22.22 -27.12 51.04
CA VAL A 783 23.18 -26.86 52.11
C VAL A 783 23.63 -25.40 52.09
N ALA A 784 23.60 -24.74 53.25
CA ALA A 784 24.18 -23.42 53.47
C ALA A 784 25.25 -23.51 54.56
N THR A 785 26.41 -22.91 54.32
CA THR A 785 27.48 -22.76 55.31
C THR A 785 27.52 -21.32 55.79
N ILE A 786 27.81 -21.12 57.08
CA ILE A 786 27.85 -19.81 57.74
C ILE A 786 29.17 -19.72 58.51
N ALA A 787 29.95 -18.67 58.27
CA ALA A 787 31.22 -18.47 58.97
C ALA A 787 30.99 -18.09 60.44
N THR A 788 30.16 -17.08 60.70
CA THR A 788 29.79 -16.68 62.05
C THR A 788 28.31 -16.25 62.11
N LEU A 789 27.62 -16.65 63.16
CA LEU A 789 26.25 -16.27 63.48
C LEU A 789 26.21 -15.83 64.95
N ASN A 790 25.77 -14.60 65.24
CA ASN A 790 25.78 -14.09 66.61
C ASN A 790 24.40 -13.60 67.09
N PRO A 791 23.55 -14.49 67.63
CA PRO A 791 22.28 -14.12 68.23
C PRO A 791 22.36 -13.56 69.67
N GLY A 792 23.55 -13.15 70.09
CA GLY A 792 23.91 -12.85 71.48
C GLY A 792 25.02 -13.77 72.00
N ILE A 793 25.10 -14.99 71.45
CA ILE A 793 26.18 -15.96 71.66
C ILE A 793 26.78 -16.28 70.27
N PRO A 794 28.03 -15.90 69.96
CA PRO A 794 28.61 -16.18 68.66
C PRO A 794 28.83 -17.69 68.47
N VAL A 795 28.31 -18.23 67.38
CA VAL A 795 28.59 -19.59 66.89
C VAL A 795 29.26 -19.52 65.53
N SER A 796 30.28 -20.34 65.32
CA SER A 796 31.09 -20.34 64.10
C SER A 796 30.94 -21.64 63.32
N ASP A 797 31.32 -21.62 62.04
CA ASP A 797 31.43 -22.79 61.16
C ASP A 797 30.15 -23.64 61.08
N GLY A 798 29.03 -22.96 60.91
CA GLY A 798 27.71 -23.57 60.85
C GLY A 798 27.36 -24.18 59.51
N THR A 799 26.68 -25.32 59.53
CA THR A 799 26.07 -25.93 58.33
C THR A 799 24.58 -26.15 58.56
N ILE A 800 23.75 -25.63 57.64
CA ILE A 800 22.29 -25.78 57.66
C ILE A 800 21.84 -26.54 56.42
N ARG A 801 21.04 -27.59 56.64
CA ARG A 801 20.30 -28.29 55.58
C ARG A 801 18.88 -27.77 55.49
N TYR A 802 18.41 -27.47 54.29
CA TYR A 802 17.09 -26.88 54.09
C TYR A 802 16.47 -27.21 52.73
N GLN A 803 15.18 -26.88 52.61
CA GLN A 803 14.40 -26.93 51.39
C GLN A 803 13.48 -25.71 51.33
N THR A 804 13.42 -25.03 50.19
CA THR A 804 12.40 -23.99 49.96
C THR A 804 11.13 -24.60 49.39
N LEU A 805 9.98 -24.11 49.85
CA LEU A 805 8.65 -24.61 49.53
C LEU A 805 7.77 -23.49 48.97
N PRO A 806 6.73 -23.83 48.18
CA PRO A 806 5.79 -22.84 47.67
C PRO A 806 5.16 -21.99 48.77
N GLY A 807 4.92 -20.71 48.45
CA GLY A 807 4.33 -19.73 49.36
C GLY A 807 5.34 -19.11 50.34
N ALA A 808 6.60 -18.91 49.93
CA ALA A 808 7.65 -18.32 50.77
C ALA A 808 7.87 -19.07 52.11
N ARG A 809 7.83 -20.40 52.07
CA ARG A 809 8.09 -21.25 53.22
C ARG A 809 9.45 -21.93 53.09
N VAL A 810 10.17 -22.09 54.20
CA VAL A 810 11.46 -22.78 54.24
C VAL A 810 11.40 -23.88 55.27
N ARG A 811 11.61 -25.13 54.83
CA ARG A 811 11.80 -26.26 55.72
C ARG A 811 13.28 -26.36 56.04
N VAL A 812 13.63 -26.09 57.30
CA VAL A 812 14.93 -26.44 57.83
C VAL A 812 14.90 -27.93 58.16
N GLU A 813 15.78 -28.71 57.54
CA GLU A 813 15.90 -30.16 57.77
C GLU A 813 16.82 -30.47 58.95
N GLY A 814 17.73 -29.54 59.26
CA GLY A 814 18.60 -29.58 60.42
C GLY A 814 19.74 -28.58 60.29
N GLY A 815 20.36 -28.25 61.41
CA GLY A 815 21.57 -27.43 61.45
C GLY A 815 22.59 -28.02 62.41
N ALA A 816 23.87 -27.77 62.18
CA ALA A 816 24.95 -28.24 63.04
C ALA A 816 26.08 -27.19 63.10
N TRP A 817 26.57 -26.94 64.31
CA TRP A 817 27.70 -26.06 64.60
C TRP A 817 28.63 -26.74 65.61
N PRO A 818 29.96 -26.65 65.44
CA PRO A 818 30.90 -26.85 66.54
C PRO A 818 30.61 -25.83 67.65
N PHE A 819 30.47 -26.27 68.90
CA PHE A 819 30.08 -25.38 70.00
C PHE A 819 30.76 -25.75 71.32
N ALA A 820 31.70 -24.91 71.77
CA ALA A 820 32.44 -25.06 73.03
C ALA A 820 32.93 -26.50 73.30
N GLY A 821 33.66 -27.08 72.34
CA GLY A 821 34.22 -28.45 72.43
C GLY A 821 33.23 -29.58 72.12
N GLY A 822 31.93 -29.27 72.01
CA GLY A 822 30.86 -30.18 71.63
C GLY A 822 30.17 -29.77 70.33
N SER A 823 28.86 -30.01 70.25
CA SER A 823 28.02 -29.71 69.10
C SER A 823 26.72 -29.03 69.50
N LEU A 824 26.31 -28.02 68.72
CA LEU A 824 24.98 -27.44 68.73
C LEU A 824 24.25 -27.91 67.47
N THR A 825 23.05 -28.45 67.61
CA THR A 825 22.24 -28.92 66.48
C THR A 825 20.85 -28.30 66.50
N LEU A 826 20.22 -28.11 65.35
CA LEU A 826 18.89 -27.54 65.19
C LEU A 826 17.91 -28.61 64.70
N ASP A 827 16.78 -28.75 65.39
CA ASP A 827 15.71 -29.66 64.99
C ASP A 827 15.06 -29.24 63.66
N PRO A 828 14.50 -30.21 62.90
CA PRO A 828 13.72 -29.90 61.71
C PRO A 828 12.55 -28.97 62.05
N THR A 829 12.43 -27.84 61.34
CA THR A 829 11.37 -26.86 61.56
C THR A 829 10.88 -26.25 60.24
N LEU A 830 9.64 -25.78 60.21
CA LEU A 830 9.04 -25.10 59.06
C LEU A 830 8.89 -23.62 59.38
N LEU A 831 9.57 -22.79 58.60
CA LEU A 831 9.55 -21.34 58.71
C LEU A 831 8.63 -20.77 57.63
N ASP A 832 7.63 -20.00 58.03
CA ASP A 832 6.72 -19.29 57.13
C ASP A 832 7.10 -17.81 57.05
N PHE A 833 7.48 -17.35 55.85
CA PHE A 833 7.82 -15.95 55.58
C PHE A 833 6.72 -15.22 54.81
N SER A 834 5.56 -15.85 54.58
CA SER A 834 4.42 -15.21 53.90
C SER A 834 3.65 -14.22 54.79
N ALA A 835 3.78 -14.33 56.11
CA ALA A 835 3.15 -13.46 57.09
C ALA A 835 4.02 -13.28 58.34
N ALA A 836 3.76 -12.21 59.08
CA ALA A 836 4.35 -12.00 60.40
C ALA A 836 3.81 -13.04 61.39
N SER A 837 4.62 -14.06 61.70
CA SER A 837 4.25 -15.15 62.62
C SER A 837 5.43 -15.54 63.50
N GLU A 838 5.14 -16.13 64.66
CA GLU A 838 6.15 -16.67 65.58
C GLU A 838 6.87 -17.86 64.95
N ARG A 839 8.21 -17.80 64.92
CA ARG A 839 9.08 -18.82 64.33
C ARG A 839 9.75 -19.59 65.46
N ARG A 840 9.35 -20.85 65.62
CA ARG A 840 9.86 -21.75 66.68
C ARG A 840 11.02 -22.58 66.15
N MET A 841 12.14 -22.56 66.86
CA MET A 841 13.35 -23.29 66.54
C MET A 841 13.87 -23.95 67.81
N THR A 842 14.17 -25.25 67.77
CA THR A 842 14.66 -25.98 68.96
C THR A 842 16.10 -26.42 68.72
N PHE A 843 17.00 -25.93 69.55
CA PHE A 843 18.41 -26.30 69.47
C PHE A 843 18.76 -27.33 70.54
N HIS A 844 19.58 -28.32 70.20
CA HIS A 844 20.15 -29.30 71.12
C HIS A 844 21.64 -29.05 71.27
N ILE A 845 22.07 -28.99 72.51
CA ILE A 845 23.48 -28.91 72.90
C ILE A 845 23.91 -30.30 73.34
N ALA A 846 25.03 -30.78 72.81
CA ALA A 846 25.64 -32.04 73.23
C ALA A 846 27.14 -31.88 73.45
N ASN A 847 27.65 -32.47 74.53
CA ASN A 847 29.07 -32.45 74.88
C ASN A 847 29.69 -31.05 75.07
N MET A 848 28.92 -30.04 75.49
CA MET A 848 29.44 -28.67 75.65
C MET A 848 30.33 -28.58 76.89
N ALA A 849 31.60 -28.21 76.72
CA ALA A 849 32.53 -28.00 77.81
C ALA A 849 32.34 -26.60 78.42
N ALA A 850 32.07 -26.54 79.72
CA ALA A 850 31.74 -25.28 80.40
C ALA A 850 32.89 -24.27 80.43
N ASP A 851 34.13 -24.75 80.51
CA ASP A 851 35.35 -23.93 80.49
C ASP A 851 35.52 -23.23 79.14
N GLN A 852 35.33 -23.97 78.04
CA GLN A 852 35.36 -23.42 76.68
C GLN A 852 34.18 -22.48 76.41
N PHE A 853 33.00 -22.79 76.94
CA PHE A 853 31.84 -21.90 76.82
C PHE A 853 32.09 -20.57 77.55
N LEU A 854 32.59 -20.60 78.79
CA LEU A 854 32.89 -19.38 79.56
C LEU A 854 34.02 -18.54 78.94
N GLN A 855 35.01 -19.16 78.32
CA GLN A 855 36.07 -18.46 77.56
C GLN A 855 35.51 -17.62 76.40
N GLN A 856 34.39 -18.02 75.80
CA GLN A 856 33.74 -17.28 74.71
C GLN A 856 33.04 -15.99 75.17
N PHE A 857 32.82 -15.79 76.48
CA PHE A 857 32.07 -14.65 77.04
C PHE A 857 32.91 -13.64 77.84
N ASP A 858 34.23 -13.82 77.93
CA ASP A 858 35.13 -12.98 78.75
C ASP A 858 34.63 -12.79 80.21
N PHE A 859 34.02 -13.85 80.80
CA PHE A 859 33.60 -13.84 82.20
C PHE A 859 34.81 -13.93 83.14
N LYS A 860 35.43 -12.79 83.44
CA LYS A 860 36.64 -12.72 84.30
C LYS A 860 36.44 -13.17 85.74
N ASN A 861 35.18 -13.26 86.20
CA ASN A 861 34.82 -13.48 87.59
C ASN A 861 34.17 -14.86 87.84
N LEU A 862 34.15 -15.76 86.87
CA LEU A 862 33.52 -17.07 86.98
C LEU A 862 34.31 -18.12 86.19
N ASP A 863 34.74 -19.18 86.87
CA ASP A 863 35.37 -20.36 86.26
C ASP A 863 34.47 -21.58 86.52
N ALA A 864 34.23 -22.39 85.49
CA ALA A 864 33.44 -23.60 85.60
C ALA A 864 33.98 -24.72 84.70
N THR A 865 33.99 -25.94 85.23
CA THR A 865 34.30 -27.16 84.48
C THR A 865 33.08 -28.08 84.45
N GLY A 866 33.02 -28.99 83.49
CA GLY A 866 31.93 -29.96 83.34
C GLY A 866 31.42 -30.02 81.90
N ILE A 867 30.82 -31.15 81.52
CA ILE A 867 30.26 -31.38 80.19
C ILE A 867 28.73 -31.29 80.27
N PHE A 868 28.12 -30.46 79.43
CA PHE A 868 26.70 -30.17 79.42
C PHE A 868 26.01 -30.68 78.15
N ASP A 869 24.80 -31.22 78.34
CA ASP A 869 23.84 -31.44 77.28
C ASP A 869 22.56 -30.67 77.60
N GLY A 870 21.79 -30.29 76.59
CA GLY A 870 20.53 -29.58 76.85
C GLY A 870 19.72 -29.25 75.61
N VAL A 871 18.57 -28.64 75.84
CA VAL A 871 17.65 -28.20 74.80
C VAL A 871 17.33 -26.72 75.01
N LEU A 872 17.39 -25.94 73.94
CA LEU A 872 17.07 -24.52 73.91
C LEU A 872 15.98 -24.26 72.88
N PRO A 873 14.70 -24.30 73.27
CA PRO A 873 13.61 -23.87 72.41
C PRO A 873 13.59 -22.34 72.32
N MET A 874 13.68 -21.83 71.10
CA MET A 874 13.73 -20.41 70.78
C MET A 874 12.51 -20.01 69.95
N ILE A 875 11.96 -18.84 70.23
CA ILE A 875 10.88 -18.23 69.46
C ILE A 875 11.34 -16.88 68.94
N PHE A 876 11.18 -16.65 67.64
CA PHE A 876 11.51 -15.40 66.97
C PHE A 876 10.27 -14.77 66.34
N ASP A 877 10.01 -13.51 66.65
CA ASP A 877 8.95 -12.71 66.04
C ASP A 877 9.45 -11.27 65.77
N GLU A 878 8.55 -10.33 65.48
CA GLU A 878 8.89 -8.93 65.22
C GLU A 878 9.51 -8.19 66.41
N SER A 879 9.30 -8.70 67.64
CA SER A 879 9.85 -8.12 68.88
C SER A 879 11.24 -8.63 69.23
N GLY A 880 11.75 -9.63 68.49
CA GLY A 880 13.07 -10.24 68.67
C GLY A 880 13.01 -11.72 69.02
N GLY A 881 14.13 -12.27 69.49
CA GLY A 881 14.22 -13.67 69.92
C GLY A 881 14.06 -13.84 71.42
N ARG A 882 13.48 -14.97 71.84
CA ARG A 882 13.38 -15.38 73.25
C ARG A 882 13.55 -16.89 73.41
N ILE A 883 14.01 -17.31 74.58
CA ILE A 883 14.09 -18.72 74.98
C ILE A 883 12.88 -19.05 75.87
N GLU A 884 12.17 -20.13 75.55
CA GLU A 884 11.07 -20.67 76.35
C GLU A 884 11.35 -22.13 76.72
N GLY A 885 11.53 -22.42 78.01
CA GLY A 885 11.76 -23.76 78.52
C GLY A 885 13.16 -24.32 78.24
N GLY A 886 14.18 -23.46 78.11
CA GLY A 886 15.56 -23.92 77.93
C GLY A 886 16.06 -24.70 79.14
N ASP A 887 16.79 -25.79 78.92
CA ASP A 887 17.26 -26.70 79.97
C ASP A 887 18.64 -27.29 79.62
N LEU A 888 19.66 -27.00 80.43
CA LEU A 888 21.00 -27.56 80.31
C LEU A 888 21.30 -28.42 81.54
N ARG A 889 21.92 -29.59 81.34
CA ARG A 889 22.23 -30.57 82.38
C ARG A 889 23.67 -31.04 82.25
N VAL A 890 24.38 -31.12 83.36
CA VAL A 890 25.73 -31.73 83.37
C VAL A 890 25.64 -33.25 83.23
N ARG A 891 26.57 -33.86 82.51
CA ARG A 891 26.75 -35.31 82.41
C ARG A 891 27.24 -35.95 83.72
N PRO A 892 27.07 -37.28 83.86
CA PRO A 892 27.71 -38.04 84.94
C PRO A 892 29.22 -37.79 84.96
N GLY A 893 29.75 -37.44 86.14
CA GLY A 893 31.12 -36.96 86.31
C GLY A 893 31.19 -35.57 86.98
N GLY A 894 30.12 -34.79 86.85
CA GLY A 894 29.97 -33.50 87.53
C GLY A 894 30.96 -32.44 87.02
N GLY A 895 31.21 -31.43 87.85
CA GLY A 895 32.10 -30.33 87.50
C GLY A 895 32.46 -29.46 88.71
N THR A 896 33.23 -28.40 88.46
CA THR A 896 33.57 -27.39 89.45
C THR A 896 33.00 -26.03 89.04
N LEU A 897 32.65 -25.19 90.01
CA LEU A 897 32.24 -23.81 89.83
C LEU A 897 33.01 -22.95 90.85
N ALA A 898 33.68 -21.91 90.39
CA ALA A 898 34.42 -20.97 91.21
C ALA A 898 34.04 -19.54 90.82
N TYR A 899 33.50 -18.77 91.76
CA TYR A 899 33.27 -17.34 91.60
C TYR A 899 34.48 -16.55 92.11
N VAL A 900 35.05 -15.70 91.25
CA VAL A 900 36.35 -15.01 91.45
C VAL A 900 36.21 -13.47 91.53
N GLY A 901 34.99 -12.92 91.55
CA GLY A 901 34.77 -11.47 91.58
C GLY A 901 35.11 -10.77 92.92
N ASP A 902 35.54 -9.50 92.86
CA ASP A 902 35.73 -8.63 94.02
C ASP A 902 34.39 -8.29 94.69
N LEU A 903 34.26 -8.59 95.98
CA LEU A 903 33.04 -8.39 96.76
C LEU A 903 33.02 -7.00 97.42
N SER A 904 31.91 -6.26 97.30
CA SER A 904 31.52 -5.26 98.30
C SER A 904 30.76 -5.95 99.43
N GLN A 905 31.46 -6.25 100.53
CA GLN A 905 30.88 -6.90 101.72
C GLN A 905 30.02 -5.92 102.54
N LYS A 906 28.81 -5.59 102.09
CA LYS A 906 27.81 -4.97 102.97
C LYS A 906 26.56 -5.84 103.06
N ASP A 907 26.28 -6.29 104.28
CA ASP A 907 25.05 -6.91 104.77
C ASP A 907 24.69 -8.33 104.27
N LEU A 908 25.58 -9.29 104.51
CA LEU A 908 25.26 -10.72 104.38
C LEU A 908 25.18 -11.40 105.76
N GLY A 909 24.02 -11.98 106.10
CA GLY A 909 23.85 -12.78 107.31
C GLY A 909 24.70 -14.07 107.33
N ILE A 910 24.80 -14.74 108.49
CA ILE A 910 25.66 -15.93 108.72
C ILE A 910 25.50 -17.00 107.62
N TRP A 911 24.25 -17.32 107.25
CA TRP A 911 23.94 -18.32 106.23
C TRP A 911 24.31 -17.88 104.80
N ALA A 912 24.21 -16.59 104.51
CA ALA A 912 24.62 -16.04 103.21
C ALA A 912 26.14 -16.08 103.06
N ASN A 913 26.90 -15.74 104.11
CA ASN A 913 28.37 -15.80 104.08
C ASN A 913 28.89 -17.25 103.89
N ILE A 914 28.22 -18.24 104.49
CA ILE A 914 28.53 -19.68 104.26
C ILE A 914 28.22 -20.08 102.81
N ALA A 915 27.08 -19.65 102.25
CA ALA A 915 26.72 -19.91 100.86
C ALA A 915 27.73 -19.27 99.87
N PHE A 916 28.19 -18.04 100.12
CA PHE A 916 29.19 -17.36 99.28
C PHE A 916 30.59 -17.96 99.40
N GLN A 917 31.02 -18.39 100.59
CA GLN A 917 32.29 -19.12 100.75
C GLN A 917 32.26 -20.48 100.04
N ALA A 918 31.10 -21.14 99.98
CA ALA A 918 30.93 -22.37 99.20
C ALA A 918 31.04 -22.13 97.69
N LEU A 919 30.63 -20.95 97.19
CA LEU A 919 30.71 -20.58 95.77
C LEU A 919 32.13 -20.23 95.28
N LYS A 920 33.09 -19.98 96.18
CA LYS A 920 34.50 -19.75 95.79
C LYS A 920 35.18 -21.00 95.23
N SER A 921 34.74 -22.19 95.64
CA SER A 921 35.24 -23.48 95.14
C SER A 921 34.20 -24.57 95.42
N LEU A 922 33.30 -24.76 94.47
CA LEU A 922 32.18 -25.69 94.57
C LEU A 922 32.35 -26.84 93.59
N ARG A 923 32.33 -28.10 94.08
CA ARG A 923 32.24 -29.27 93.21
C ARG A 923 30.82 -29.82 93.24
N TYR A 924 30.23 -30.05 92.07
CA TYR A 924 28.85 -30.52 91.90
C TYR A 924 28.82 -31.84 91.14
N GLN A 925 27.93 -32.76 91.52
CA GLN A 925 27.72 -34.03 90.81
C GLN A 925 26.61 -33.91 89.75
N SER A 926 25.61 -33.07 90.01
CA SER A 926 24.54 -32.76 89.07
C SER A 926 24.25 -31.26 89.10
N LEU A 927 24.08 -30.68 87.90
CA LEU A 927 23.78 -29.28 87.67
C LEU A 927 22.74 -29.20 86.58
N ARG A 928 21.68 -28.44 86.83
CA ARG A 928 20.62 -28.14 85.88
C ARG A 928 20.46 -26.63 85.78
N VAL A 929 20.46 -26.08 84.57
CA VAL A 929 20.28 -24.65 84.30
C VAL A 929 19.05 -24.52 83.42
N GLY A 930 17.97 -24.00 84.00
CA GLY A 930 16.80 -23.56 83.25
C GLY A 930 17.02 -22.15 82.73
N MET A 931 16.71 -21.88 81.46
CA MET A 931 16.86 -20.57 80.83
C MET A 931 15.56 -20.11 80.19
N ASN A 932 15.09 -18.91 80.56
CA ASN A 932 13.87 -18.32 80.01
C ASN A 932 14.03 -16.81 79.85
N GLY A 933 13.54 -16.24 78.75
CA GLY A 933 13.46 -14.79 78.57
C GLY A 933 13.95 -14.30 77.20
N PRO A 934 13.81 -12.99 76.93
CA PRO A 934 14.24 -12.37 75.68
C PRO A 934 15.77 -12.37 75.55
N LEU A 935 16.29 -12.68 74.36
CA LEU A 935 17.73 -12.71 74.05
C LEU A 935 18.40 -11.33 74.19
N ALA A 936 17.62 -10.26 73.97
CA ALA A 936 18.09 -8.87 74.07
C ALA A 936 17.75 -8.20 75.42
N GLY A 937 17.14 -8.91 76.38
CA GLY A 937 16.63 -8.33 77.62
C GLY A 937 17.06 -9.04 78.90
N GLU A 938 16.22 -8.96 79.94
CA GLU A 938 16.46 -9.67 81.21
C GLU A 938 16.18 -11.17 81.05
N MET A 939 17.21 -12.01 81.11
CA MET A 939 17.03 -13.46 81.16
C MET A 939 16.87 -13.94 82.61
N VAL A 940 15.90 -14.83 82.82
CA VAL A 940 15.70 -15.56 84.07
C VAL A 940 16.36 -16.92 83.93
N THR A 941 17.41 -17.14 84.71
CA THR A 941 18.15 -18.39 84.75
C THR A 941 17.93 -19.07 86.10
N ASP A 942 17.33 -20.26 86.11
CA ASP A 942 17.11 -21.07 87.31
C ASP A 942 18.20 -22.16 87.37
N VAL A 943 19.19 -22.00 88.24
CA VAL A 943 20.29 -22.96 88.42
C VAL A 943 20.02 -23.84 89.64
N ARG A 944 20.05 -25.16 89.45
CA ARG A 944 19.85 -26.17 90.50
C ARG A 944 21.06 -27.10 90.57
N PHE A 945 21.68 -27.17 91.74
CA PHE A 945 22.82 -28.06 92.05
C PHE A 945 22.39 -29.15 93.01
N ALA A 946 22.89 -30.38 92.83
CA ALA A 946 22.79 -31.45 93.84
C ALA A 946 24.05 -32.32 93.87
N GLY A 947 24.35 -32.89 95.05
CA GLY A 947 25.56 -33.71 95.29
C GLY A 947 26.81 -32.86 95.44
N ILE A 948 26.85 -32.00 96.47
CA ILE A 948 27.85 -30.93 96.62
C ILE A 948 28.97 -31.36 97.59
N SER A 949 30.22 -31.14 97.20
CA SER A 949 31.40 -31.28 98.06
C SER A 949 32.33 -30.06 97.87
N GLN A 950 33.04 -29.66 98.92
CA GLN A 950 34.05 -28.58 98.82
C GLN A 950 35.24 -29.03 97.94
N GLY A 951 35.70 -28.17 97.03
CA GLY A 951 36.89 -28.40 96.21
C GLY A 951 38.20 -28.16 96.96
N GLU A 952 39.34 -28.48 96.34
CA GLU A 952 40.66 -28.21 96.91
C GLU A 952 40.85 -26.70 97.19
N GLY A 953 41.20 -26.36 98.44
CA GLY A 953 41.47 -24.98 98.89
C GLY A 953 40.49 -24.36 99.91
N ALA A 954 39.40 -25.02 100.30
CA ALA A 954 38.45 -24.49 101.29
C ALA A 954 38.89 -24.72 102.75
N LYS A 955 38.80 -23.69 103.62
CA LYS A 955 39.11 -23.82 105.06
C LYS A 955 38.05 -24.67 105.78
N SER A 956 38.41 -25.88 106.20
CA SER A 956 37.50 -26.82 106.88
C SER A 956 37.49 -26.60 108.41
N ASN A 957 36.33 -26.43 109.03
CA ASN A 957 36.14 -26.46 110.49
C ASN A 957 35.27 -27.68 110.89
N PHE A 958 35.36 -28.13 112.16
CA PHE A 958 34.68 -29.32 112.71
C PHE A 958 33.16 -29.38 112.40
N ILE A 959 32.47 -28.24 112.43
CA ILE A 959 31.03 -28.15 112.13
C ILE A 959 30.73 -28.51 110.66
N VAL A 960 31.64 -28.16 109.74
CA VAL A 960 31.48 -28.35 108.28
C VAL A 960 31.55 -29.84 107.88
N ARG A 961 32.37 -30.66 108.55
CA ARG A 961 32.49 -32.11 108.28
C ARG A 961 31.24 -32.92 108.61
N ARG A 962 30.39 -32.44 109.54
CA ARG A 962 29.12 -33.10 109.90
C ARG A 962 27.95 -32.70 109.00
N LEU A 963 28.00 -31.48 108.44
CA LEU A 963 27.03 -30.99 107.44
C LEU A 963 27.27 -31.62 106.05
N GLN A 964 28.49 -32.05 105.71
CA GLN A 964 28.86 -32.69 104.43
C GLN A 964 28.12 -34.01 104.09
N ARG A 965 27.31 -34.58 105.00
CA ARG A 965 26.49 -35.80 104.75
C ARG A 965 25.02 -35.51 104.43
N LEU A 966 24.60 -34.25 104.44
CA LEU A 966 23.24 -33.84 104.10
C LEU A 966 23.17 -33.44 102.62
N PRO A 967 22.18 -33.91 101.84
CA PRO A 967 22.02 -33.50 100.46
C PRO A 967 21.58 -32.03 100.41
N PHE A 968 22.53 -31.11 100.24
CA PHE A 968 22.22 -29.72 99.94
C PHE A 968 21.79 -29.58 98.49
N VAL A 969 20.65 -28.94 98.29
CA VAL A 969 20.17 -28.49 96.99
C VAL A 969 20.20 -26.97 97.00
N PHE A 970 20.99 -26.37 96.12
CA PHE A 970 20.97 -24.93 95.90
C PHE A 970 20.07 -24.65 94.71
N ASN A 971 19.06 -23.81 94.92
CA ASN A 971 18.22 -23.26 93.85
C ASN A 971 18.54 -21.77 93.76
N ILE A 972 19.20 -21.37 92.68
CA ILE A 972 19.60 -19.98 92.45
C ILE A 972 18.80 -19.48 91.26
N ARG A 973 17.99 -18.44 91.48
CA ARG A 973 17.35 -17.70 90.40
C ARG A 973 18.18 -16.45 90.13
N ILE A 974 18.78 -16.39 88.96
CA ILE A 974 19.53 -15.23 88.48
C ILE A 974 18.62 -14.45 87.53
N LYS A 975 18.38 -13.19 87.85
CA LYS A 975 17.72 -12.25 86.95
C LYS A 975 18.72 -11.15 86.61
N ALA A 976 19.22 -11.15 85.38
CA ALA A 976 20.21 -10.18 84.94
C ALA A 976 19.87 -9.68 83.53
N PRO A 977 20.04 -8.37 83.25
CA PRO A 977 20.08 -7.88 81.89
C PRO A 977 21.36 -8.42 81.27
N PHE A 978 21.26 -9.44 80.42
CA PHE A 978 22.43 -10.09 79.81
C PHE A 978 23.24 -9.11 78.92
N ARG A 979 22.71 -7.91 78.66
CA ARG A 979 23.26 -6.87 77.79
C ARG A 979 23.30 -5.46 78.37
N GLY A 980 23.10 -5.28 79.68
CA GLY A 980 23.03 -3.96 80.30
C GLY A 980 24.36 -3.20 80.27
N LEU A 981 24.74 -2.62 79.12
CA LEU A 981 25.67 -1.49 78.92
C LEU A 981 25.87 -1.06 77.44
N LEU A 982 25.25 -1.71 76.43
CA LEU A 982 25.56 -1.42 75.00
C LEU A 982 24.48 -0.69 74.16
N ASP A 983 23.25 -0.47 74.65
CA ASP A 983 22.14 0.03 73.80
C ASP A 983 21.82 1.54 73.88
N SER A 984 22.59 2.35 74.61
CA SER A 984 22.27 3.79 74.74
C SER A 984 22.80 4.68 73.59
N ALA A 985 23.34 4.13 72.50
CA ALA A 985 23.94 4.92 71.42
C ALA A 985 23.27 4.81 70.02
N GLN A 986 22.33 3.88 69.81
CA GLN A 986 21.78 3.62 68.46
C GLN A 986 20.40 4.27 68.18
N SER A 987 19.75 4.88 69.17
CA SER A 987 18.44 5.53 68.99
C SER A 987 18.51 7.02 68.61
N PHE A 988 19.70 7.60 68.47
CA PHE A 988 19.89 9.03 68.18
C PHE A 988 20.19 9.37 66.71
N TYR A 989 20.38 8.39 65.81
CA TYR A 989 20.98 8.65 64.48
C TYR A 989 20.08 8.56 63.25
N ASP A 990 18.80 8.16 63.32
CA ASP A 990 17.91 8.31 62.14
C ASP A 990 16.40 8.36 62.47
N PRO A 991 15.77 9.57 62.50
CA PRO A 991 14.33 9.72 62.65
C PRO A 991 13.50 9.16 61.47
N LYS A 992 14.10 8.80 60.32
CA LYS A 992 13.35 8.21 59.19
C LYS A 992 12.77 6.83 59.51
N ARG A 993 13.41 6.04 60.38
CA ARG A 993 12.92 4.70 60.77
C ARG A 993 11.63 4.76 61.58
N LEU A 994 11.45 5.80 62.41
CA LEU A 994 10.21 6.03 63.17
C LEU A 994 9.06 6.50 62.28
N ILE A 995 9.37 7.22 61.19
CA ILE A 995 8.38 7.68 60.21
C ILE A 995 7.97 6.53 59.29
N GLN A 996 8.91 5.73 58.76
CA GLN A 996 8.62 4.57 57.90
C GLN A 996 7.83 3.46 58.61
N ARG A 997 8.07 3.24 59.92
CA ARG A 997 7.33 2.24 60.70
C ARG A 997 5.86 2.60 60.92
N ASN A 998 5.55 3.89 61.00
CA ASN A 998 4.18 4.37 61.24
C ASN A 998 3.45 4.83 59.96
N LEU A 999 4.15 4.99 58.84
CA LEU A 999 3.58 5.42 57.56
C LEU A 999 2.47 4.49 57.03
N PRO A 1000 2.56 3.14 57.13
CA PRO A 1000 1.47 2.26 56.72
C PRO A 1000 0.20 2.43 57.56
N ALA A 1001 0.36 2.64 58.88
CA ALA A 1001 -0.76 2.89 59.80
C ALA A 1001 -1.41 4.27 59.54
N LEU A 1002 -0.61 5.29 59.19
CA LEU A 1002 -1.10 6.62 58.82
C LEU A 1002 -1.79 6.63 57.44
N LEU A 1003 -1.29 5.86 56.48
CA LEU A 1003 -1.93 5.67 55.17
C LEU A 1003 -3.24 4.87 55.28
N GLN A 1004 -3.32 3.88 56.19
CA GLN A 1004 -4.57 3.18 56.50
C GLN A 1004 -5.58 4.09 57.22
N GLN A 1005 -5.14 4.99 58.11
CA GLN A 1005 -6.01 5.98 58.74
C GLN A 1005 -6.51 7.07 57.76
N GLN A 1006 -5.73 7.43 56.73
CA GLN A 1006 -6.16 8.34 55.67
C GLN A 1006 -7.04 7.67 54.60
N ALA A 1007 -6.88 6.36 54.36
CA ALA A 1007 -7.69 5.60 53.42
C ALA A 1007 -9.00 5.04 54.02
N ALA A 1008 -9.19 5.17 55.34
CA ALA A 1008 -10.44 4.82 56.00
C ALA A 1008 -11.53 5.87 55.68
N PRO A 1009 -12.76 5.47 55.29
CA PRO A 1009 -13.87 6.40 55.17
C PRO A 1009 -14.14 7.07 56.53
N PRO A 1010 -14.50 8.37 56.58
CA PRO A 1010 -14.89 8.99 57.84
C PRO A 1010 -16.08 8.24 58.46
N PRO A 1011 -16.14 8.10 59.80
CA PRO A 1011 -17.25 7.42 60.46
C PRO A 1011 -18.58 8.12 60.12
N PRO A 1012 -19.67 7.36 59.97
CA PRO A 1012 -20.97 7.92 59.62
C PRO A 1012 -21.40 8.93 60.68
N THR A 1013 -21.75 10.13 60.21
CA THR A 1013 -22.33 11.20 61.01
C THR A 1013 -23.66 10.72 61.60
N PRO A 1014 -23.92 10.85 62.91
CA PRO A 1014 -25.24 10.58 63.47
C PRO A 1014 -26.30 11.47 62.81
N ALA A 1015 -27.47 10.90 62.50
CA ALA A 1015 -28.60 11.61 61.90
C ALA A 1015 -29.04 12.81 62.79
N PRO A 1016 -29.45 13.94 62.19
CA PRO A 1016 -29.89 15.11 62.94
C PRO A 1016 -31.26 14.88 63.59
N THR A 1017 -31.29 14.94 64.91
CA THR A 1017 -32.51 15.08 65.73
C THR A 1017 -33.10 16.48 65.53
N PRO A 1018 -34.44 16.68 65.48
CA PRO A 1018 -35.04 17.99 65.24
C PRO A 1018 -34.72 18.97 66.38
N ALA A 1019 -34.34 20.20 66.02
CA ALA A 1019 -34.00 21.27 66.94
C ALA A 1019 -35.21 21.76 67.77
N PRO A 1020 -35.06 21.93 69.09
CA PRO A 1020 -35.90 22.84 69.87
C PRO A 1020 -35.34 24.27 69.81
N THR A 1021 -36.28 25.21 69.78
CA THR A 1021 -36.17 26.67 69.71
C THR A 1021 -35.21 27.29 70.75
N PRO A 1022 -34.44 28.34 70.40
CA PRO A 1022 -33.49 28.97 71.33
C PRO A 1022 -34.17 29.93 72.32
N PRO A 1023 -33.82 29.90 73.62
CA PRO A 1023 -34.02 31.04 74.50
C PRO A 1023 -32.90 32.07 74.30
N THR A 1024 -33.33 33.33 74.41
CA THR A 1024 -32.64 34.58 74.17
C THR A 1024 -31.91 35.08 75.43
N ILE A 1025 -31.02 36.09 75.28
CA ILE A 1025 -30.50 37.05 76.30
C ILE A 1025 -29.22 36.56 77.05
N GLN A 1026 -28.07 37.26 77.18
CA GLN A 1026 -27.64 38.68 77.08
C GLN A 1026 -26.09 38.77 77.02
N PRO A 1027 -25.46 39.85 76.50
CA PRO A 1027 -24.09 40.27 76.85
C PRO A 1027 -24.07 41.68 77.51
N PRO A 1028 -22.91 42.22 77.94
CA PRO A 1028 -21.95 41.78 78.95
C PRO A 1028 -21.79 42.83 80.09
N GLU A 1029 -21.14 42.51 81.21
CA GLU A 1029 -20.58 43.53 82.12
C GLU A 1029 -19.05 43.43 82.20
N SER A 1030 -18.41 44.46 81.67
CA SER A 1030 -17.01 44.82 81.85
C SER A 1030 -16.76 45.43 83.23
N ARG A 1031 -15.70 44.97 83.91
CA ARG A 1031 -15.13 45.61 85.10
C ARG A 1031 -14.18 46.74 84.66
N ILE A 1032 -14.44 47.97 85.12
CA ILE A 1032 -13.48 49.08 85.18
C ILE A 1032 -13.27 49.39 86.66
N VAL A 1033 -12.02 49.49 87.11
CA VAL A 1033 -11.45 50.59 87.95
C VAL A 1033 -9.95 50.31 88.19
N PRO A 1034 -9.13 51.27 88.64
CA PRO A 1034 -9.09 52.72 88.42
C PRO A 1034 -7.85 53.17 87.62
#